data_AF-A0A354V8F2-F1
#
_entry.id   AF-A0A354V8F2-F1
#
_cell.length_a   1.000
_cell.length_b   1.000
_cell.length_c   1.000
_cell.angle_alpha   90.00
_cell.angle_beta   90.00
_cell.angle_gamma   90.00
#
_symmetry.space_group_name_H-M   'P 1'
#
loop_
_entity.id
_entity.type
_entity.pdbx_description
1 polymer ?
#
loop_
_entity_poly.entity_id
_entity_poly.type
_entity_poly.pdbx_seq_one_letter_code
_entity_poly.pdbx_strand_id
1 'polypeptide(L)'
;MNRTELIRRHFDRSMRLIELGASYNPIIPKADGWRTTIIDHASQEDLIKQYGGMGVTTIDKIEPVDHVWQSGTLSDIVPTSQLASFDGIVASHVGEHFPDLIAFFKSASALLKPTGVIALALPDKRVCFDFFRPITMTGDVIDAHLNKRTRHQRKTFFDQAAYFALRDGNGGWTHRGNLAPLQLAHSIHAAQQGYLDADEAPGSQYKDTHAWTFTPKSFELMMLELNLLGHIDWAIRSIEPADGVEFYVWLERRRVTLPEAEINPARLALLKDMVRESADAIAQLDTVATTEQPAVTVVAATECSSPDPTLGITAIIPLYNGSAFIEEALRSVFAQTLPPKEIIVVNDGSTDDGAGVAIVERLAKTHPITLIHKPNGGQSSARNLGAKRAQTELFALLDQDDIWYPNHLEELVKPFLTPTAPAIGWVYSNLDEIDEFGYLVARSYLGSIGVAHPKRHIFDCIRQDMFILPSAALINREAFLSVGGFDDRLCGYEDDDLFMRMFRSGYDNVYLDKALSKWRIYPGSTSYSFRMARSRGIYTRKLLEMFPDDVNRSRYYARDLIAPRFFEQAIREYEVAVKLGDPEAVETTWNEVLFLARYDAKSASRMLPHALGHYRAALLKGDKEKISMAWNEVSAVAERLPRGSRKVRAVLGLLRNPAVSRSVFAVRRVAKPAMRWAFSA
;
A
#
# COMPACT_ATOMS: atom_id res chain seq x y z
N MET A 1 27.04 2.28 40.03
CA MET A 1 28.23 2.53 39.21
C MET A 1 27.87 3.66 38.25
N ASN A 2 28.74 4.65 38.08
CA ASN A 2 28.56 5.67 37.03
C ASN A 2 28.84 5.08 35.62
N ARG A 3 28.50 5.81 34.55
CA ARG A 3 28.73 5.40 33.14
C ARG A 3 30.13 4.83 32.91
N THR A 4 31.14 5.57 33.35
CA THR A 4 32.54 5.23 33.16
C THR A 4 32.93 3.96 33.92
N GLU A 5 32.46 3.79 35.16
CA GLU A 5 32.67 2.58 35.95
C GLU A 5 32.01 1.34 35.34
N LEU A 6 30.83 1.49 34.73
CA LEU A 6 30.17 0.40 34.03
C LEU A 6 31.03 -0.07 32.85
N ILE A 7 31.38 0.83 31.93
CA ILE A 7 32.19 0.51 30.74
C ILE A 7 33.52 -0.16 31.15
N ARG A 8 34.15 0.34 32.23
CA ARG A 8 35.44 -0.15 32.76
C ARG A 8 35.36 -1.48 33.51
N ARG A 9 34.18 -2.02 33.82
CA ARG A 9 34.01 -3.10 34.82
C ARG A 9 34.80 -4.40 34.55
N HIS A 10 35.23 -4.61 33.31
CA HIS A 10 36.04 -5.77 32.91
C HIS A 10 37.53 -5.46 32.70
N PHE A 11 37.98 -4.24 33.02
CA PHE A 11 39.34 -3.79 32.81
C PHE A 11 39.97 -3.28 34.10
N ASP A 12 41.29 -3.47 34.21
CA ASP A 12 42.10 -2.86 35.26
C ASP A 12 43.33 -2.17 34.64
N ARG A 13 44.04 -1.37 35.44
CA ARG A 13 45.15 -0.53 34.97
C ARG A 13 46.39 -1.31 34.55
N SER A 14 46.51 -2.59 34.88
CA SER A 14 47.62 -3.45 34.43
C SER A 14 47.44 -3.95 33.00
N MET A 15 46.20 -3.95 32.51
CA MET A 15 45.83 -4.42 31.18
C MET A 15 46.31 -3.47 30.08
N ARG A 16 46.71 -4.03 28.94
CA ARG A 16 47.01 -3.26 27.71
C ARG A 16 45.72 -3.03 26.94
N LEU A 17 45.28 -1.79 26.84
CA LEU A 17 43.98 -1.47 26.24
C LEU A 17 44.14 -0.60 25.01
N ILE A 18 43.15 -0.66 24.13
CA ILE A 18 42.96 0.32 23.06
C ILE A 18 41.71 1.12 23.40
N GLU A 19 41.78 2.44 23.30
CA GLU A 19 40.60 3.29 23.28
C GLU A 19 40.45 3.92 21.90
N LEU A 20 39.29 3.69 21.28
CA LEU A 20 38.95 4.24 19.98
C LEU A 20 38.11 5.50 20.17
N GLY A 21 38.49 6.58 19.48
CA GLY A 21 37.73 7.82 19.43
C GLY A 21 37.57 8.49 20.80
N ALA A 22 38.62 8.49 21.62
CA ALA A 22 38.58 9.07 22.97
C ALA A 22 38.20 10.56 22.96
N SER A 23 38.57 11.29 21.90
CA SER A 23 38.17 12.67 21.67
C SER A 23 38.41 13.54 22.92
N TYR A 24 37.41 14.34 23.34
CA TYR A 24 37.47 15.21 24.53
C TYR A 24 36.94 14.58 25.83
N ASN A 25 36.56 13.30 25.82
CA ASN A 25 35.96 12.62 26.98
C ASN A 25 36.43 11.16 27.13
N PRO A 26 37.73 10.95 27.41
CA PRO A 26 38.32 9.61 27.48
C PRO A 26 37.74 8.76 28.62
N ILE A 27 37.48 7.49 28.32
CA ILE A 27 36.99 6.47 29.23
C ILE A 27 38.12 5.75 29.92
N ILE A 28 39.30 5.56 29.35
CA ILE A 28 40.45 4.93 30.02
C ILE A 28 41.73 5.77 29.80
N PRO A 29 41.75 7.03 30.31
CA PRO A 29 42.82 7.99 30.01
C PRO A 29 44.18 7.56 30.58
N LYS A 30 45.25 7.83 29.83
CA LYS A 30 46.64 7.61 30.28
C LYS A 30 46.97 8.52 31.45
N ALA A 31 46.39 9.73 31.52
CA ALA A 31 46.55 10.65 32.63
C ALA A 31 46.10 10.04 33.98
N ASP A 32 45.09 9.16 33.94
CA ASP A 32 44.65 8.40 35.11
C ASP A 32 45.54 7.17 35.36
N GLY A 33 46.64 6.94 34.65
CA GLY A 33 47.53 5.79 34.84
C GLY A 33 47.04 4.49 34.20
N TRP A 34 46.15 4.55 33.20
CA TRP A 34 45.79 3.41 32.37
C TRP A 34 46.85 3.14 31.30
N ARG A 35 47.07 1.86 30.95
CA ARG A 35 48.00 1.46 29.90
C ARG A 35 47.30 1.39 28.54
N THR A 36 46.86 2.55 28.08
CA THR A 36 45.98 2.71 26.91
C THR A 36 46.75 3.15 25.67
N THR A 37 46.43 2.55 24.52
CA THR A 37 46.76 3.05 23.18
C THR A 37 45.55 3.80 22.63
N ILE A 38 45.70 5.10 22.39
CA ILE A 38 44.64 5.98 21.86
C ILE A 38 44.71 5.95 20.34
N ILE A 39 43.58 5.62 19.71
CA ILE A 39 43.41 5.65 18.26
C ILE A 39 42.25 6.57 17.94
N ASP A 40 42.48 7.58 17.10
CA ASP A 40 41.47 8.58 16.74
C ASP A 40 41.58 8.96 15.25
N HIS A 41 40.57 9.64 14.72
CA HIS A 41 40.54 10.07 13.32
C HIS A 41 41.46 11.27 13.02
N ALA A 42 41.87 11.99 14.07
CA ALA A 42 42.69 13.20 14.00
C ALA A 42 43.79 13.17 15.07
N SER A 43 44.81 14.03 14.89
CA SER A 43 45.88 14.19 15.89
C SER A 43 45.36 14.89 17.15
N GLN A 44 46.09 14.79 18.27
CA GLN A 44 45.74 15.50 19.50
C GLN A 44 45.64 17.02 19.27
N GLU A 45 46.57 17.61 18.50
CA GLU A 45 46.56 19.04 18.16
C GLU A 45 45.31 19.43 17.37
N ASP A 46 44.94 18.62 16.37
CA ASP A 46 43.75 18.85 15.56
C ASP A 46 42.46 18.71 16.38
N LEU A 47 42.38 17.72 17.27
CA LEU A 47 41.24 17.53 18.17
C LEU A 47 41.11 18.72 19.14
N ILE A 48 42.21 19.17 19.75
CA ILE A 48 42.22 20.35 20.63
C ILE A 48 41.72 21.58 19.87
N LYS A 49 42.19 21.80 18.65
CA LYS A 49 41.77 22.92 17.81
C LYS A 49 40.29 22.82 17.46
N GLN A 50 39.82 21.64 17.07
CA GLN A 50 38.43 21.39 16.70
C GLN A 50 37.48 21.65 17.87
N TYR A 51 37.69 21.00 19.01
CA TYR A 51 36.80 21.12 20.17
C TYR A 51 36.98 22.46 20.91
N GLY A 52 38.18 23.06 20.83
CA GLY A 52 38.43 24.45 21.22
C GLY A 52 37.55 25.45 20.49
N GLY A 53 37.41 25.29 19.17
CA GLY A 53 36.49 26.10 18.37
C GLY A 53 35.01 25.90 18.71
N MET A 54 34.66 24.76 19.32
CA MET A 54 33.28 24.42 19.71
C MET A 54 32.92 24.80 21.16
N GLY A 55 33.85 25.41 21.90
CA GLY A 55 33.61 25.83 23.29
C GLY A 55 33.49 24.70 24.31
N VAL A 56 34.03 23.51 23.99
CA VAL A 56 34.05 22.36 24.91
C VAL A 56 34.93 22.68 26.12
N THR A 57 34.42 22.48 27.34
CA THR A 57 35.14 22.89 28.56
C THR A 57 36.17 21.86 29.06
N THR A 58 36.33 20.72 28.40
CA THR A 58 37.22 19.61 28.80
C THR A 58 38.34 19.32 27.81
N ILE A 59 38.75 20.33 27.03
CA ILE A 59 39.83 20.22 26.03
C ILE A 59 41.16 19.77 26.66
N ASP A 60 41.39 20.13 27.93
CA ASP A 60 42.53 19.73 28.74
C ASP A 60 42.59 18.21 28.99
N LYS A 61 41.48 17.48 28.75
CA LYS A 61 41.39 16.03 28.89
C LYS A 61 41.65 15.26 27.60
N ILE A 62 41.89 15.93 26.47
CA ILE A 62 42.18 15.26 25.20
C ILE A 62 43.55 14.57 25.32
N GLU A 63 43.55 13.23 25.25
CA GLU A 63 44.74 12.40 25.42
C GLU A 63 45.66 12.45 24.19
N PRO A 64 46.99 12.23 24.35
CA PRO A 64 47.88 12.04 23.22
C PRO A 64 47.47 10.85 22.35
N VAL A 65 47.20 11.11 21.07
CA VAL A 65 46.80 10.10 20.08
C VAL A 65 48.04 9.34 19.61
N ASP A 66 48.05 8.00 19.79
CA ASP A 66 49.18 7.15 19.38
C ASP A 66 49.12 6.81 17.88
N HIS A 67 47.91 6.61 17.35
CA HIS A 67 47.69 6.29 15.94
C HIS A 67 46.50 7.08 15.39
N VAL A 68 46.72 7.76 14.25
CA VAL A 68 45.67 8.46 13.50
C VAL A 68 45.09 7.52 12.45
N TRP A 69 43.77 7.30 12.46
CA TRP A 69 43.07 6.35 11.59
C TRP A 69 42.15 7.06 10.59
N GLN A 70 42.56 7.15 9.33
CA GLN A 70 41.80 7.84 8.26
C GLN A 70 41.40 6.91 7.08
N SER A 71 42.05 5.76 6.97
CA SER A 71 41.83 4.79 5.89
C SER A 71 42.37 3.42 6.28
N GLY A 72 41.94 2.37 5.56
CA GLY A 72 42.37 0.99 5.82
C GLY A 72 41.69 0.38 7.03
N THR A 73 42.11 -0.83 7.41
CA THR A 73 41.57 -1.52 8.58
C THR A 73 42.26 -1.06 9.87
N LEU A 74 41.60 -1.24 11.01
CA LEU A 74 42.16 -0.88 12.30
C LEU A 74 43.46 -1.64 12.62
N SER A 75 43.61 -2.88 12.14
CA SER A 75 44.84 -3.65 12.33
C SER A 75 46.01 -3.15 11.49
N ASP A 76 45.77 -2.43 10.39
CA ASP A 76 46.84 -1.97 9.48
C ASP A 76 47.66 -0.82 10.08
N ILE A 77 47.06 -0.03 10.98
CA ILE A 77 47.70 1.14 11.58
C ILE A 77 48.47 0.83 12.87
N VAL A 78 48.28 -0.37 13.42
CA VAL A 78 48.97 -0.82 14.63
C VAL A 78 50.18 -1.66 14.22
N PRO A 79 51.38 -1.44 14.79
CA PRO A 79 52.57 -2.19 14.42
C PRO A 79 52.38 -3.70 14.56
N THR A 80 52.88 -4.48 13.60
CA THR A 80 52.73 -5.95 13.57
C THR A 80 53.25 -6.61 14.86
N SER A 81 54.24 -6.02 15.53
CA SER A 81 54.78 -6.48 16.82
C SER A 81 53.81 -6.36 17.99
N GLN A 82 52.68 -5.67 17.82
CA GLN A 82 51.65 -5.48 18.84
C GLN A 82 50.37 -6.27 18.55
N LEU A 83 50.30 -7.01 17.43
CA LEU A 83 49.17 -7.92 17.17
C LEU A 83 49.05 -8.98 18.28
N ALA A 84 47.81 -9.39 18.56
CA ALA A 84 47.43 -10.33 19.62
C ALA A 84 48.00 -9.99 21.02
N SER A 85 48.31 -8.72 21.31
CA SER A 85 48.98 -8.31 22.55
C SER A 85 48.09 -7.48 23.49
N PHE A 86 46.93 -7.03 23.01
CA PHE A 86 46.01 -6.20 23.78
C PHE A 86 44.99 -7.05 24.55
N ASP A 87 44.65 -6.62 25.75
CA ASP A 87 43.69 -7.24 26.66
C ASP A 87 42.25 -6.76 26.40
N GLY A 88 42.07 -5.60 25.76
CA GLY A 88 40.75 -5.13 25.40
C GLY A 88 40.70 -3.88 24.53
N ILE A 89 39.52 -3.64 23.97
CA ILE A 89 39.17 -2.42 23.22
C ILE A 89 37.99 -1.76 23.93
N VAL A 90 38.07 -0.45 24.13
CA VAL A 90 36.95 0.41 24.53
C VAL A 90 36.60 1.30 23.35
N ALA A 91 35.35 1.28 22.92
CA ALA A 91 34.83 2.18 21.88
C ALA A 91 33.49 2.76 22.34
N SER A 92 33.51 4.02 22.75
CA SER A 92 32.34 4.74 23.25
C SER A 92 31.86 5.73 22.18
N HIS A 93 30.68 5.49 21.60
CA HIS A 93 30.15 6.29 20.49
C HIS A 93 31.05 6.35 19.26
N VAL A 94 31.52 5.18 18.83
CA VAL A 94 32.37 5.04 17.62
C VAL A 94 31.88 3.89 16.74
N GLY A 95 31.24 2.87 17.33
CA GLY A 95 30.78 1.69 16.59
C GLY A 95 29.79 2.03 15.48
N GLU A 96 28.88 2.96 15.77
CA GLU A 96 27.90 3.52 14.86
C GLU A 96 28.52 4.33 13.72
N HIS A 97 29.78 4.77 13.83
CA HIS A 97 30.50 5.58 12.84
C HIS A 97 31.37 4.77 11.88
N PHE A 98 31.52 3.46 12.08
CA PHE A 98 32.38 2.64 11.22
C PHE A 98 31.76 2.44 9.83
N PRO A 99 32.48 2.67 8.73
CA PRO A 99 31.97 2.34 7.40
C PRO A 99 31.78 0.82 7.17
N ASP A 100 32.54 -0.02 7.88
CA ASP A 100 32.50 -1.48 7.83
C ASP A 100 32.70 -2.09 9.23
N LEU A 101 31.59 -2.50 9.86
CA LEU A 101 31.59 -3.11 11.19
C LEU A 101 32.27 -4.49 11.23
N ILE A 102 32.16 -5.30 10.17
CA ILE A 102 32.78 -6.64 10.14
C ILE A 102 34.29 -6.51 10.04
N ALA A 103 34.81 -5.57 9.24
CA ALA A 103 36.24 -5.29 9.19
C ALA A 103 36.80 -4.82 10.54
N PHE A 104 36.04 -4.02 11.29
CA PHE A 104 36.39 -3.67 12.68
C PHE A 104 36.50 -4.92 13.56
N PHE A 105 35.48 -5.77 13.59
CA PHE A 105 35.51 -6.99 14.41
C PHE A 105 36.65 -7.93 14.04
N LYS A 106 36.95 -8.08 12.74
CA LYS A 106 38.10 -8.86 12.27
C LYS A 106 39.44 -8.25 12.70
N SER A 107 39.56 -6.92 12.65
CA SER A 107 40.75 -6.21 13.14
C SER A 107 40.92 -6.41 14.65
N ALA A 108 39.82 -6.34 15.41
CA ALA A 108 39.83 -6.63 16.85
C ALA A 108 40.31 -8.07 17.13
N SER A 109 39.90 -9.07 16.34
CA SER A 109 40.39 -10.45 16.47
C SER A 109 41.90 -10.60 16.21
N ALA A 110 42.48 -9.72 15.38
CA ALA A 110 43.92 -9.69 15.12
C ALA A 110 44.72 -8.96 16.20
N LEU A 111 44.14 -7.92 16.82
CA LEU A 111 44.80 -7.07 17.82
C LEU A 111 44.72 -7.65 19.24
N LEU A 112 43.60 -8.27 19.58
CA LEU A 112 43.33 -8.75 20.93
C LEU A 112 43.91 -10.15 21.16
N LYS A 113 44.33 -10.39 22.41
CA LYS A 113 44.57 -11.74 22.92
C LYS A 113 43.31 -12.60 22.78
N PRO A 114 43.41 -13.93 22.76
CA PRO A 114 42.23 -14.80 22.72
C PRO A 114 41.24 -14.55 23.88
N THR A 115 41.72 -14.07 25.03
CA THR A 115 40.90 -13.71 26.20
C THR A 115 40.46 -12.24 26.21
N GLY A 116 40.72 -11.49 25.14
CA GLY A 116 40.45 -10.07 25.08
C GLY A 116 38.95 -9.76 25.05
N VAL A 117 38.60 -8.57 25.54
CA VAL A 117 37.21 -8.11 25.64
C VAL A 117 37.03 -6.81 24.87
N ILE A 118 35.93 -6.69 24.14
CA ILE A 118 35.51 -5.42 23.54
C ILE A 118 34.38 -4.85 24.39
N ALA A 119 34.52 -3.60 24.85
CA ALA A 119 33.45 -2.84 25.47
C ALA A 119 32.98 -1.75 24.51
N LEU A 120 31.70 -1.78 24.15
CA LEU A 120 31.05 -0.79 23.30
C LEU A 120 30.02 -0.02 24.13
N ALA A 121 29.98 1.31 23.97
CA ALA A 121 28.83 2.11 24.36
C ALA A 121 28.17 2.61 23.08
N LEU A 122 26.92 2.19 22.85
CA LEU A 122 26.21 2.42 21.59
C LEU A 122 24.94 3.26 21.82
N PRO A 123 24.62 4.19 20.91
CA PRO A 123 23.34 4.91 20.93
C PRO A 123 22.17 3.94 20.93
N ASP A 124 21.20 4.14 21.83
CA ASP A 124 19.89 3.50 21.67
C ASP A 124 19.05 4.41 20.77
N LYS A 125 18.77 3.96 19.55
CA LYS A 125 18.05 4.76 18.56
C LYS A 125 16.65 5.19 19.01
N ARG A 126 16.10 4.61 20.09
CA ARG A 126 14.76 4.93 20.58
C ARG A 126 14.73 6.21 21.40
N VAL A 127 15.88 6.76 21.75
CA VAL A 127 16.05 7.82 22.76
C VAL A 127 17.19 8.80 22.40
N CYS A 128 17.70 8.72 21.18
CA CYS A 128 18.66 9.66 20.63
C CYS A 128 18.14 10.29 19.34
N PHE A 129 18.95 11.16 18.73
CA PHE A 129 18.63 11.85 17.48
C PHE A 129 18.41 10.91 16.28
N ASP A 130 18.79 9.64 16.36
CA ASP A 130 18.48 8.61 15.35
C ASP A 130 17.04 8.06 15.45
N PHE A 131 16.15 8.73 16.20
CA PHE A 131 14.78 8.29 16.49
C PHE A 131 14.01 7.81 15.25
N PHE A 132 14.03 8.58 14.16
CA PHE A 132 13.30 8.25 12.93
C PHE A 132 14.11 7.44 11.91
N ARG A 133 15.39 7.16 12.17
CA ARG A 133 16.23 6.40 11.25
C ARG A 133 15.89 4.91 11.31
N PRO A 134 15.97 4.16 10.19
CA PRO A 134 15.71 2.71 10.18
C PRO A 134 16.73 1.93 11.02
N ILE A 135 16.27 0.89 11.72
CA ILE A 135 17.14 -0.07 12.42
C ILE A 135 18.08 -0.76 11.42
N THR A 136 19.37 -0.85 11.76
CA THR A 136 20.36 -1.61 10.99
C THR A 136 20.07 -3.11 11.05
N MET A 137 19.96 -3.75 9.88
CA MET A 137 19.79 -5.19 9.75
C MET A 137 21.12 -5.86 9.37
N THR A 138 21.25 -7.16 9.68
CA THR A 138 22.49 -7.93 9.41
C THR A 138 22.92 -7.88 7.95
N GLY A 139 21.96 -7.87 7.01
CA GLY A 139 22.23 -7.77 5.58
C GLY A 139 22.96 -6.48 5.19
N ASP A 140 22.66 -5.36 5.84
CA ASP A 140 23.29 -4.06 5.55
C ASP A 140 24.78 -4.07 5.89
N VAL A 141 25.12 -4.70 7.01
CA VAL A 141 26.50 -4.82 7.50
C VAL A 141 27.30 -5.82 6.67
N ILE A 142 26.68 -6.92 6.22
CA ILE A 142 27.29 -7.86 5.26
C ILE A 142 27.58 -7.15 3.94
N ASP A 143 26.62 -6.39 3.40
CA ASP A 143 26.82 -5.65 2.15
C ASP A 143 27.96 -4.63 2.26
N ALA A 144 28.03 -3.88 3.36
CA ALA A 144 29.14 -2.97 3.60
C ALA A 144 30.51 -3.66 3.60
N HIS A 145 30.58 -4.83 4.20
CA HIS A 145 31.82 -5.60 4.25
C HIS A 145 32.23 -6.18 2.89
N LEU A 146 31.28 -6.72 2.14
CA LEU A 146 31.53 -7.26 0.80
C LEU A 146 32.00 -6.16 -0.17
N ASN A 147 31.47 -4.95 -0.01
CA ASN A 147 31.90 -3.76 -0.75
C ASN A 147 33.18 -3.11 -0.20
N LYS A 148 33.76 -3.63 0.89
CA LYS A 148 34.99 -3.12 1.53
C LYS A 148 34.90 -1.61 1.79
N ARG A 149 33.78 -1.16 2.33
CA ARG A 149 33.50 0.28 2.50
C ARG A 149 34.57 0.92 3.40
N THR A 150 35.14 2.02 2.91
CA THR A 150 36.08 2.87 3.66
C THR A 150 35.54 4.29 3.88
N ARG A 151 34.40 4.60 3.26
CA ARG A 151 33.66 5.85 3.38
C ARG A 151 32.17 5.56 3.56
N HIS A 152 31.49 6.48 4.19
CA HIS A 152 30.03 6.45 4.31
C HIS A 152 29.38 6.70 2.96
N GLN A 153 28.26 6.03 2.69
CA GLN A 153 27.53 6.21 1.45
C GLN A 153 26.80 7.55 1.45
N ARG A 154 26.51 8.10 0.27
CA ARG A 154 25.67 9.29 0.08
C ARG A 154 24.34 9.16 0.80
N LYS A 155 23.73 7.97 0.75
CA LYS A 155 22.49 7.67 1.48
C LYS A 155 22.64 7.88 2.99
N THR A 156 23.81 7.56 3.57
CA THR A 156 24.06 7.70 5.00
C THR A 156 23.98 9.15 5.44
N PHE A 157 24.60 10.06 4.68
CA PHE A 157 24.54 11.50 4.95
C PHE A 157 23.14 12.08 4.76
N PHE A 158 22.41 11.61 3.74
CA PHE A 158 21.01 11.97 3.56
C PHE A 158 20.16 11.53 4.74
N ASP A 159 20.21 10.24 5.09
CA ASP A 159 19.39 9.65 6.16
C ASP A 159 19.72 10.30 7.52
N GLN A 160 21.00 10.58 7.78
CA GLN A 160 21.41 11.29 8.99
C GLN A 160 20.74 12.66 9.07
N ALA A 161 20.84 13.47 8.01
CA ALA A 161 20.32 14.84 8.03
C ALA A 161 18.78 14.87 7.98
N ALA A 162 18.15 14.08 7.12
CA ALA A 162 16.71 14.08 6.90
C ALA A 162 15.91 13.66 8.13
N TYR A 163 16.48 12.75 8.94
CA TYR A 163 15.79 12.13 10.06
C TYR A 163 16.39 12.48 11.42
N PHE A 164 17.32 13.45 11.47
CA PHE A 164 17.91 13.93 12.71
C PHE A 164 16.84 14.56 13.60
N ALA A 165 16.54 13.93 14.73
CA ALA A 165 15.49 14.38 15.63
C ALA A 165 16.03 15.25 16.78
N LEU A 166 15.31 16.33 17.08
CA LEU A 166 15.51 17.22 18.23
C LEU A 166 14.35 17.09 19.21
N ARG A 167 14.63 17.27 20.50
CA ARG A 167 13.62 17.61 21.53
C ARG A 167 14.04 18.90 22.23
N ASP A 168 13.13 19.87 22.31
CA ASP A 168 13.41 21.22 22.83
C ASP A 168 14.63 21.88 22.19
N GLY A 169 14.81 21.70 20.88
CA GLY A 169 15.97 22.22 20.14
C GLY A 169 17.29 21.49 20.42
N ASN A 170 17.29 20.48 21.29
CA ASN A 170 18.48 19.68 21.59
C ASN A 170 18.48 18.41 20.75
N GLY A 171 19.56 18.21 20.00
CA GLY A 171 19.87 16.94 19.33
C GLY A 171 20.41 15.88 20.27
N GLY A 172 20.37 16.16 21.58
CA GLY A 172 20.97 15.32 22.60
C GLY A 172 20.00 14.26 23.11
N TRP A 173 20.60 13.12 23.45
CA TRP A 173 20.16 12.07 24.36
C TRP A 173 19.00 12.46 25.27
N THR A 174 17.80 12.00 24.95
CA THR A 174 16.63 12.29 25.75
C THR A 174 16.57 11.29 26.89
N HIS A 175 16.99 11.71 28.08
CA HIS A 175 16.74 10.93 29.29
C HIS A 175 15.25 10.58 29.38
N ARG A 176 14.94 9.35 29.82
CA ARG A 176 13.56 8.92 30.13
C ARG A 176 12.87 10.01 30.96
N GLY A 177 12.00 10.79 30.32
CA GLY A 177 11.31 11.91 30.94
C GLY A 177 11.13 13.14 30.05
N ASN A 178 11.99 13.38 29.05
CA ASN A 178 11.73 14.45 28.09
C ASN A 178 10.74 13.96 27.01
N LEU A 179 9.47 14.34 27.20
CA LEU A 179 8.36 14.06 26.28
C LEU A 179 8.04 15.26 25.36
N ALA A 180 8.93 16.25 25.26
CA ALA A 180 8.73 17.39 24.37
C ALA A 180 8.54 16.93 22.92
N PRO A 181 7.72 17.64 22.12
CA PRO A 181 7.49 17.29 20.72
C PRO A 181 8.79 17.14 19.93
N LEU A 182 8.90 16.06 19.17
CA LEU A 182 10.02 15.84 18.27
C LEU A 182 9.97 16.83 17.10
N GLN A 183 11.14 17.36 16.71
CA GLN A 183 11.32 18.23 15.56
C GLN A 183 12.48 17.72 14.71
N LEU A 184 12.46 17.97 13.40
CA LEU A 184 13.62 17.66 12.55
C LEU A 184 14.65 18.80 12.62
N ALA A 185 15.92 18.46 12.80
CA ALA A 185 17.00 19.44 12.90
C ALA A 185 17.33 20.14 11.58
N HIS A 186 17.03 19.48 10.45
CA HIS A 186 17.43 19.91 9.13
C HIS A 186 16.26 19.84 8.14
N SER A 187 16.34 20.65 7.08
CA SER A 187 15.39 20.58 5.97
C SER A 187 15.73 19.42 5.03
N ILE A 188 14.74 18.94 4.29
CA ILE A 188 14.97 17.91 3.26
C ILE A 188 15.96 18.36 2.17
N HIS A 189 16.03 19.67 1.89
CA HIS A 189 17.00 20.25 0.96
C HIS A 189 18.43 20.22 1.51
N ALA A 190 18.61 20.44 2.82
CA ALA A 190 19.92 20.29 3.46
C ALA A 190 20.37 18.82 3.43
N ALA A 191 19.44 17.87 3.60
CA ALA A 191 19.74 16.45 3.46
C ALA A 191 20.13 16.08 2.02
N GLN A 192 19.42 16.61 1.01
CA GLN A 192 19.78 16.47 -0.39
C GLN A 192 21.18 17.03 -0.69
N GLN A 193 21.54 18.18 -0.10
CA GLN A 193 22.87 18.75 -0.26
C GLN A 193 23.95 17.83 0.35
N GLY A 194 23.70 17.29 1.54
CA GLY A 194 24.60 16.30 2.16
C GLY A 194 24.80 15.04 1.30
N TYR A 195 23.75 14.58 0.60
CA TYR A 195 23.85 13.50 -0.38
C TYR A 195 24.74 13.86 -1.58
N LEU A 196 24.60 15.08 -2.11
CA LEU A 196 25.35 15.54 -3.29
C LEU A 196 26.82 15.83 -2.95
N ASP A 197 27.10 16.35 -1.75
CA ASP A 197 28.45 16.69 -1.27
C ASP A 197 29.24 15.46 -0.76
N ALA A 198 28.58 14.31 -0.68
CA ALA A 198 29.19 13.08 -0.21
C ALA A 198 30.00 12.42 -1.34
N ASP A 199 31.28 12.22 -1.05
CA ASP A 199 32.24 11.58 -1.92
C ASP A 199 32.64 10.22 -1.36
N GLU A 200 32.18 9.16 -2.02
CA GLU A 200 32.41 7.77 -1.62
C GLU A 200 33.75 7.22 -2.14
N ALA A 201 34.52 8.00 -2.89
CA ALA A 201 35.81 7.55 -3.40
C ALA A 201 36.76 7.21 -2.24
N PRO A 202 37.51 6.08 -2.27
CA PRO A 202 38.40 5.70 -1.17
C PRO A 202 39.44 6.76 -0.76
N GLY A 203 39.82 7.64 -1.69
CA GLY A 203 40.76 8.75 -1.45
C GLY A 203 40.11 10.07 -1.01
N SER A 204 38.79 10.12 -0.89
CA SER A 204 38.07 11.32 -0.46
C SER A 204 38.33 11.64 1.02
N GLN A 205 38.07 12.88 1.43
CA GLN A 205 38.13 13.26 2.84
C GLN A 205 37.08 12.46 3.62
N TYR A 206 37.49 11.82 4.73
CA TYR A 206 36.55 11.18 5.64
C TYR A 206 35.64 12.24 6.27
N LYS A 207 34.34 12.03 6.18
CA LYS A 207 33.32 12.84 6.85
C LYS A 207 32.60 11.95 7.84
N ASP A 208 32.61 12.33 9.10
CA ASP A 208 32.04 11.53 10.18
C ASP A 208 30.50 11.60 10.20
N THR A 209 29.85 10.46 10.46
CA THR A 209 28.39 10.35 10.62
C THR A 209 28.05 8.96 11.17
N HIS A 210 26.89 8.82 11.82
CA HIS A 210 26.37 7.50 12.19
C HIS A 210 25.97 6.75 10.91
N ALA A 211 26.65 5.65 10.60
CA ALA A 211 26.23 4.66 9.59
C ALA A 211 25.17 3.71 10.12
N TRP A 212 25.20 3.40 11.41
CA TRP A 212 24.40 2.33 12.00
C TRP A 212 23.51 2.82 13.12
N THR A 213 22.32 2.24 13.23
CA THR A 213 21.40 2.53 14.33
C THR A 213 20.90 1.23 14.94
N PHE A 214 20.91 1.17 16.27
CA PHE A 214 20.63 -0.05 17.00
C PHE A 214 19.67 0.18 18.15
N THR A 215 18.90 -0.86 18.43
CA THR A 215 18.36 -1.12 19.77
C THR A 215 19.20 -2.25 20.39
N PRO A 216 19.13 -2.47 21.72
CA PRO A 216 19.84 -3.57 22.34
C PRO A 216 19.57 -4.93 21.67
N LYS A 217 18.30 -5.23 21.35
CA LYS A 217 17.95 -6.52 20.74
C LYS A 217 18.27 -6.60 19.26
N SER A 218 18.28 -5.48 18.53
CA SER A 218 18.72 -5.49 17.13
C SER A 218 20.22 -5.74 17.02
N PHE A 219 21.03 -5.18 17.93
CA PHE A 219 22.46 -5.46 17.99
C PHE A 219 22.73 -6.92 18.38
N GLU A 220 21.98 -7.46 19.35
CA GLU A 220 22.08 -8.87 19.75
C GLU A 220 21.75 -9.84 18.62
N LEU A 221 20.69 -9.57 17.85
CA LEU A 221 20.35 -10.34 16.66
C LEU A 221 21.49 -10.29 15.63
N MET A 222 22.00 -9.11 15.32
CA MET A 222 23.09 -8.94 14.35
C MET A 222 24.34 -9.72 14.76
N MET A 223 24.76 -9.62 16.02
CA MET A 223 25.94 -10.34 16.51
C MET A 223 25.76 -11.86 16.45
N LEU A 224 24.58 -12.38 16.81
CA LEU A 224 24.26 -13.79 16.70
C LEU A 224 24.35 -14.27 15.24
N GLU A 225 23.71 -13.56 14.32
CA GLU A 225 23.65 -13.95 12.91
C GLU A 225 25.03 -13.85 12.24
N LEU A 226 25.80 -12.78 12.47
CA LEU A 226 27.15 -12.66 11.92
C LEU A 226 28.10 -13.74 12.44
N ASN A 227 27.94 -14.19 13.69
CA ASN A 227 28.73 -15.27 14.26
C ASN A 227 28.36 -16.64 13.65
N LEU A 228 27.06 -16.97 13.61
CA LEU A 228 26.55 -18.21 13.01
C LEU A 228 26.91 -18.33 11.53
N LEU A 229 26.89 -17.22 10.79
CA LEU A 229 27.28 -17.16 9.37
C LEU A 229 28.80 -17.16 9.16
N GLY A 230 29.60 -17.14 10.22
CA GLY A 230 31.05 -17.22 10.15
C GLY A 230 31.76 -15.89 9.85
N HIS A 231 31.03 -14.78 9.71
CA HIS A 231 31.62 -13.47 9.41
C HIS A 231 32.52 -12.93 10.52
N ILE A 232 32.20 -13.23 11.78
CA ILE A 232 32.95 -12.80 12.99
C ILE A 232 33.07 -13.94 14.00
N ASP A 233 34.05 -13.86 14.92
CA ASP A 233 34.25 -14.81 16.04
C ASP A 233 33.96 -14.19 17.42
N TRP A 234 33.14 -13.14 17.46
CA TRP A 234 32.73 -12.41 18.66
C TRP A 234 31.30 -12.76 19.05
N ALA A 235 31.07 -13.00 20.34
CA ALA A 235 29.73 -13.21 20.89
C ALA A 235 29.47 -12.20 22.01
N ILE A 236 28.18 -11.91 22.25
CA ILE A 236 27.78 -11.07 23.39
C ILE A 236 28.03 -11.85 24.67
N ARG A 237 28.83 -11.24 25.56
CA ARG A 237 29.01 -11.67 26.95
C ARG A 237 27.91 -11.09 27.82
N SER A 238 27.62 -9.81 27.67
CA SER A 238 26.52 -9.12 28.33
C SER A 238 26.12 -7.87 27.55
N ILE A 239 24.84 -7.50 27.68
CA ILE A 239 24.28 -6.24 27.21
C ILE A 239 23.49 -5.62 28.36
N GLU A 240 23.80 -4.38 28.70
CA GLU A 240 23.16 -3.66 29.81
C GLU A 240 22.57 -2.33 29.29
N PRO A 241 21.26 -2.08 29.47
CA PRO A 241 20.68 -0.80 29.12
C PRO A 241 21.14 0.29 30.10
N ALA A 242 21.40 1.50 29.62
CA ALA A 242 21.94 2.59 30.42
C ALA A 242 21.00 3.80 30.45
N ASP A 243 20.26 3.96 31.55
CA ASP A 243 19.43 5.13 31.90
C ASP A 243 18.59 5.74 30.76
N GLY A 244 18.28 4.91 29.75
CA GLY A 244 17.49 5.24 28.57
C GLY A 244 18.13 6.23 27.61
N VAL A 245 19.44 6.21 27.37
CA VAL A 245 20.09 7.00 26.30
C VAL A 245 21.01 6.16 25.40
N GLU A 246 21.66 5.17 25.98
CA GLU A 246 22.60 4.27 25.31
C GLU A 246 22.48 2.87 25.92
N PHE A 247 23.21 1.92 25.37
CA PHE A 247 23.39 0.60 25.97
C PHE A 247 24.84 0.17 25.86
N TYR A 248 25.29 -0.61 26.84
CA TYR A 248 26.65 -1.10 26.91
C TYR A 248 26.70 -2.56 26.49
N VAL A 249 27.67 -2.89 25.64
CA VAL A 249 27.89 -4.25 25.16
C VAL A 249 29.30 -4.69 25.51
N TRP A 250 29.43 -5.86 26.11
CA TRP A 250 30.71 -6.54 26.25
C TRP A 250 30.73 -7.76 25.35
N LEU A 251 31.77 -7.85 24.52
CA LEU A 251 31.98 -8.96 23.61
C LEU A 251 33.18 -9.78 24.07
N GLU A 252 33.05 -11.09 23.91
CA GLU A 252 34.13 -12.05 24.14
C GLU A 252 34.36 -12.88 22.88
N ARG A 253 35.59 -13.39 22.74
CA ARG A 253 35.94 -14.26 21.63
C ARG A 253 35.32 -15.64 21.84
N ARG A 254 34.24 -15.92 21.13
CA ARG A 254 33.50 -17.18 21.23
C ARG A 254 32.76 -17.45 19.92
N ARG A 255 32.97 -18.64 19.35
CA ARG A 255 32.15 -19.16 18.25
C ARG A 255 30.85 -19.72 18.81
N VAL A 256 29.74 -19.22 18.30
CA VAL A 256 28.40 -19.68 18.66
C VAL A 256 28.05 -20.84 17.74
N THR A 257 27.73 -21.99 18.34
CA THR A 257 27.23 -23.15 17.63
C THR A 257 25.87 -23.50 18.21
N LEU A 258 24.84 -23.51 17.37
CA LEU A 258 23.50 -23.96 17.71
C LEU A 258 23.09 -25.11 16.78
N PRO A 259 22.31 -26.09 17.25
CA PRO A 259 21.66 -27.03 16.35
C PRO A 259 20.81 -26.30 15.31
N GLU A 260 20.77 -26.78 14.07
CA GLU A 260 20.01 -26.16 12.97
C GLU A 260 18.54 -25.87 13.35
N ALA A 261 17.93 -26.80 14.10
CA ALA A 261 16.55 -26.67 14.58
C ALA A 261 16.33 -25.52 15.60
N GLU A 262 17.40 -25.05 16.26
CA GLU A 262 17.35 -24.01 17.30
C GLU A 262 17.71 -22.62 16.77
N ILE A 263 18.37 -22.52 15.60
CA ILE A 263 18.78 -21.25 14.99
C ILE A 263 17.57 -20.33 14.75
N ASN A 264 16.55 -20.82 14.05
CA ASN A 264 15.38 -19.99 13.75
C ASN A 264 14.56 -19.63 15.00
N PRO A 265 14.32 -20.53 15.97
CA PRO A 265 13.73 -20.16 17.26
C PRO A 265 14.49 -19.04 17.99
N ALA A 266 15.82 -19.11 18.07
CA ALA A 266 16.64 -18.09 18.72
C ALA A 266 16.53 -16.73 18.01
N ARG A 267 16.63 -16.72 16.67
CA ARG A 267 16.45 -15.52 15.84
C ARG A 267 15.05 -14.92 15.99
N LEU A 268 14.02 -15.76 15.95
CA LEU A 268 12.62 -15.33 16.07
C LEU A 268 12.33 -14.71 17.44
N ALA A 269 12.96 -15.20 18.51
CA ALA A 269 12.83 -14.60 19.83
C ALA A 269 13.34 -13.15 19.84
N LEU A 270 14.54 -12.92 19.31
CA LEU A 270 15.13 -11.59 19.20
C LEU A 270 14.33 -10.67 18.26
N LEU A 271 13.85 -11.18 17.13
CA LEU A 271 12.96 -10.42 16.23
C LEU A 271 11.67 -9.97 16.93
N LYS A 272 11.07 -10.84 17.75
CA LYS A 272 9.89 -10.46 18.56
C LYS A 272 10.24 -9.40 19.61
N ASP A 273 11.41 -9.50 20.23
CA ASP A 273 11.88 -8.51 21.20
C ASP A 273 12.18 -7.16 20.54
N MET A 274 12.72 -7.12 19.32
CA MET A 274 12.89 -5.88 18.56
C MET A 274 11.56 -5.17 18.28
N VAL A 275 10.50 -5.94 17.97
CA VAL A 275 9.14 -5.37 17.81
C VAL A 275 8.64 -4.77 19.13
N ARG A 276 8.91 -5.42 20.27
CA ARG A 276 8.56 -4.88 21.60
C ARG A 276 9.34 -3.60 21.90
N GLU A 277 10.64 -3.58 21.63
CA GLU A 277 11.47 -2.38 21.80
C GLU A 277 10.99 -1.21 20.92
N SER A 278 10.45 -1.51 19.73
CA SER A 278 9.84 -0.49 18.85
C SER A 278 8.52 0.05 19.43
N ALA A 279 7.74 -0.77 20.14
CA ALA A 279 6.55 -0.30 20.85
C ALA A 279 6.90 0.70 21.96
N ASP A 280 8.04 0.54 22.64
CA ASP A 280 8.53 1.52 23.62
C ASP A 280 8.84 2.88 22.97
N ALA A 281 9.29 2.91 21.71
CA ALA A 281 9.49 4.15 20.96
C ALA A 281 8.16 4.81 20.59
N ILE A 282 7.13 4.03 20.22
CA ILE A 282 5.78 4.54 19.92
C ILE A 282 5.17 5.21 21.15
N ALA A 283 5.32 4.61 22.34
CA ALA A 283 4.83 5.21 23.58
C ALA A 283 5.41 6.61 23.87
N GLN A 284 6.58 6.96 23.31
CA GLN A 284 7.16 8.29 23.41
C GLN A 284 6.57 9.32 22.43
N LEU A 285 5.72 8.89 21.48
CA LEU A 285 4.99 9.74 20.55
C LEU A 285 3.59 10.11 21.09
N ASP A 286 2.97 9.22 21.87
CA ASP A 286 1.55 9.27 22.24
C ASP A 286 1.21 10.16 23.46
N THR A 287 2.13 11.01 23.95
CA THR A 287 1.95 11.74 25.22
C THR A 287 1.54 13.21 25.10
N VAL A 288 1.39 13.77 23.89
CA VAL A 288 0.88 15.13 23.71
C VAL A 288 -0.53 15.09 23.13
N ALA A 289 -1.52 15.27 24.01
CA ALA A 289 -2.88 15.57 23.63
C ALA A 289 -2.95 16.91 22.87
N THR A 290 -3.67 16.89 21.74
CA THR A 290 -4.41 18.03 21.18
C THR A 290 -3.66 19.35 21.03
N THR A 291 -2.91 19.49 19.94
CA THR A 291 -2.79 20.77 19.21
C THR A 291 -2.67 20.45 17.73
N GLU A 292 -3.52 21.07 16.91
CA GLU A 292 -3.50 21.04 15.45
C GLU A 292 -2.06 21.14 14.94
N GLN A 293 -1.58 20.09 14.25
CA GLN A 293 -0.37 20.22 13.47
C GLN A 293 -0.68 21.11 12.26
N PRO A 294 0.05 22.21 12.04
CA PRO A 294 -0.21 23.09 10.92
C PRO A 294 0.03 22.32 9.62
N ALA A 295 -0.92 22.44 8.68
CA ALA A 295 -0.76 21.94 7.33
C ALA A 295 0.50 22.57 6.72
N VAL A 296 1.55 21.76 6.57
CA VAL A 296 2.79 22.15 5.92
C VAL A 296 2.46 22.44 4.46
N THR A 297 2.30 23.73 4.19
CA THR A 297 2.01 24.29 2.87
C THR A 297 3.36 24.49 2.20
N VAL A 298 3.77 23.58 1.32
CA VAL A 298 5.01 23.75 0.54
C VAL A 298 4.64 24.25 -0.85
N VAL A 299 4.95 25.53 -1.03
CA VAL A 299 4.98 26.25 -2.31
C VAL A 299 6.41 26.21 -2.80
N ALA A 300 6.67 25.94 -4.09
CA ALA A 300 7.93 26.35 -4.72
C ALA A 300 7.84 26.51 -6.25
N ALA A 301 8.24 27.70 -6.67
CA ALA A 301 8.52 28.28 -7.99
C ALA A 301 9.82 27.69 -8.63
N THR A 302 9.81 27.25 -9.90
CA THR A 302 10.31 27.89 -11.18
C THR A 302 11.83 28.22 -11.24
N GLU A 303 12.62 28.02 -12.32
CA GLU A 303 12.49 28.14 -13.81
C GLU A 303 13.61 27.28 -14.50
N CYS A 304 13.57 26.79 -15.75
CA CYS A 304 13.13 27.35 -17.05
C CYS A 304 12.72 26.15 -17.95
N SER A 305 11.60 26.07 -18.65
CA SER A 305 10.91 27.05 -19.50
C SER A 305 9.40 26.91 -19.30
N SER A 306 8.70 28.03 -19.11
CA SER A 306 7.28 28.07 -18.67
C SER A 306 6.35 27.18 -19.51
N PRO A 307 5.63 26.24 -18.87
CA PRO A 307 4.25 26.50 -18.44
C PRO A 307 3.93 26.07 -16.98
N ASP A 308 2.91 26.71 -16.43
CA ASP A 308 2.17 26.52 -15.17
C ASP A 308 2.21 25.10 -14.49
N PRO A 309 2.69 24.96 -13.22
CA PRO A 309 2.99 23.67 -12.56
C PRO A 309 1.82 23.04 -11.77
N THR A 310 0.56 23.31 -12.12
CA THR A 310 -0.58 22.57 -11.54
C THR A 310 -1.05 21.48 -12.51
N LEU A 311 -1.09 20.21 -12.06
CA LEU A 311 -1.77 19.13 -12.78
C LEU A 311 -3.15 19.62 -13.21
N GLY A 312 -3.40 19.62 -14.52
CA GLY A 312 -4.68 20.03 -15.04
C GLY A 312 -5.74 18.97 -14.75
N ILE A 313 -6.96 19.43 -14.49
CA ILE A 313 -8.14 18.57 -14.39
C ILE A 313 -9.17 19.02 -15.42
N THR A 314 -9.63 18.08 -16.24
CA THR A 314 -10.79 18.26 -17.11
C THR A 314 -12.02 17.62 -16.46
N ALA A 315 -13.10 18.37 -16.28
CA ALA A 315 -14.39 17.81 -15.89
C ALA A 315 -15.14 17.36 -17.15
N ILE A 316 -15.58 16.10 -17.19
CA ILE A 316 -16.27 15.51 -18.35
C ILE A 316 -17.67 15.07 -17.92
N ILE A 317 -18.69 15.60 -18.61
CA ILE A 317 -20.09 15.34 -18.32
C ILE A 317 -20.77 14.72 -19.55
N PRO A 318 -21.16 13.43 -19.53
CA PRO A 318 -21.99 12.85 -20.58
C PRO A 318 -23.44 13.34 -20.42
N LEU A 319 -24.03 13.84 -21.50
CA LEU A 319 -25.40 14.36 -21.53
C LEU A 319 -26.26 13.54 -22.50
N TYR A 320 -27.33 12.94 -21.98
CA TYR A 320 -28.39 12.30 -22.77
C TYR A 320 -29.74 12.47 -22.07
N ASN A 321 -30.64 13.29 -22.62
CA ASN A 321 -31.97 13.54 -22.08
C ASN A 321 -31.97 13.99 -20.60
N GLY A 322 -30.96 14.78 -20.21
CA GLY A 322 -30.68 15.14 -18.82
C GLY A 322 -31.22 16.50 -18.38
N SER A 323 -32.20 17.08 -19.08
CA SER A 323 -32.71 18.43 -18.82
C SER A 323 -33.16 18.68 -17.38
N ALA A 324 -33.62 17.65 -16.66
CA ALA A 324 -34.04 17.76 -15.27
C ALA A 324 -32.88 18.03 -14.28
N PHE A 325 -31.65 17.61 -14.61
CA PHE A 325 -30.54 17.55 -13.62
C PHE A 325 -29.25 18.25 -14.07
N ILE A 326 -29.03 18.39 -15.38
CA ILE A 326 -27.76 18.89 -15.94
C ILE A 326 -27.35 20.27 -15.41
N GLU A 327 -28.32 21.14 -15.11
CA GLU A 327 -28.02 22.45 -14.52
C GLU A 327 -27.44 22.32 -13.11
N GLU A 328 -27.97 21.44 -12.29
CA GLU A 328 -27.49 21.20 -10.92
C GLU A 328 -26.10 20.55 -10.94
N ALA A 329 -25.90 19.54 -11.80
CA ALA A 329 -24.61 18.91 -12.00
C ALA A 329 -23.53 19.93 -12.38
N LEU A 330 -23.77 20.76 -13.39
CA LEU A 330 -22.83 21.81 -13.82
C LEU A 330 -22.58 22.86 -12.74
N ARG A 331 -23.60 23.27 -11.99
CA ARG A 331 -23.43 24.19 -10.85
C ARG A 331 -22.50 23.62 -9.79
N SER A 332 -22.52 22.30 -9.57
CA SER A 332 -21.59 21.64 -8.64
C SER A 332 -20.13 21.66 -9.12
N VAL A 333 -19.92 21.65 -10.44
CA VAL A 333 -18.60 21.83 -11.06
C VAL A 333 -18.11 23.27 -10.89
N PHE A 334 -18.98 24.26 -11.07
CA PHE A 334 -18.60 25.67 -10.89
C PHE A 334 -18.33 26.03 -9.42
N ALA A 335 -18.92 25.29 -8.49
CA ALA A 335 -18.76 25.48 -7.05
C ALA A 335 -17.49 24.81 -6.48
N GLN A 336 -16.64 24.21 -7.31
CA GLN A 336 -15.42 23.56 -6.84
C GLN A 336 -14.43 24.58 -6.24
N THR A 337 -13.87 24.26 -5.08
CA THR A 337 -12.78 25.02 -4.43
C THR A 337 -11.50 24.98 -5.25
N LEU A 338 -11.28 23.87 -5.97
CA LEU A 338 -10.32 23.74 -7.05
C LEU A 338 -11.07 23.65 -8.39
N PRO A 339 -11.22 24.76 -9.14
CA PRO A 339 -11.90 24.74 -10.43
C PRO A 339 -11.16 23.86 -11.46
N PRO A 340 -11.88 23.07 -12.27
CA PRO A 340 -11.25 22.36 -13.38
C PRO A 340 -10.73 23.36 -14.44
N LYS A 341 -9.65 23.00 -15.14
CA LYS A 341 -9.08 23.82 -16.23
C LYS A 341 -9.97 23.79 -17.48
N GLU A 342 -10.68 22.69 -17.68
CA GLU A 342 -11.57 22.48 -18.83
C GLU A 342 -12.86 21.79 -18.37
N ILE A 343 -14.00 22.21 -18.93
CA ILE A 343 -15.29 21.54 -18.74
C ILE A 343 -15.78 21.09 -20.10
N ILE A 344 -15.87 19.78 -20.32
CA ILE A 344 -16.38 19.17 -21.55
C ILE A 344 -17.75 18.56 -21.26
N VAL A 345 -18.76 19.02 -21.96
CA VAL A 345 -20.07 18.35 -22.01
C VAL A 345 -20.19 17.62 -23.33
N VAL A 346 -20.44 16.31 -23.29
CA VAL A 346 -20.65 15.50 -24.49
C VAL A 346 -22.12 15.15 -24.61
N ASN A 347 -22.84 15.85 -25.49
CA ASN A 347 -24.20 15.49 -25.85
C ASN A 347 -24.21 14.24 -26.74
N ASP A 348 -24.73 13.16 -26.17
CA ASP A 348 -24.82 11.83 -26.76
C ASP A 348 -26.11 11.63 -27.57
N GLY A 349 -26.45 12.62 -28.40
CA GLY A 349 -27.62 12.57 -29.26
C GLY A 349 -28.95 12.65 -28.50
N SER A 350 -29.06 13.58 -27.54
CA SER A 350 -30.30 13.84 -26.80
C SER A 350 -31.50 14.10 -27.73
N THR A 351 -32.66 13.61 -27.32
CA THR A 351 -33.96 13.69 -28.01
C THR A 351 -35.03 14.39 -27.16
N ASP A 352 -34.68 15.02 -26.05
CA ASP A 352 -35.58 15.71 -25.11
C ASP A 352 -35.92 17.15 -25.57
N ASP A 353 -36.30 17.29 -26.85
CA ASP A 353 -36.58 18.57 -27.51
C ASP A 353 -35.43 19.61 -27.43
N GLY A 354 -34.22 19.16 -27.09
CA GLY A 354 -33.04 20.00 -26.94
C GLY A 354 -32.99 20.81 -25.65
N ALA A 355 -33.89 20.56 -24.68
CA ALA A 355 -33.95 21.33 -23.44
C ALA A 355 -32.64 21.26 -22.64
N GLY A 356 -32.04 20.06 -22.51
CA GLY A 356 -30.76 19.89 -21.82
C GLY A 356 -29.62 20.60 -22.53
N VAL A 357 -29.57 20.51 -23.86
CA VAL A 357 -28.58 21.20 -24.70
C VAL A 357 -28.70 22.73 -24.54
N ALA A 358 -29.91 23.28 -24.59
CA ALA A 358 -30.15 24.72 -24.44
C ALA A 358 -29.71 25.25 -23.06
N ILE A 359 -29.82 24.45 -22.00
CA ILE A 359 -29.28 24.78 -20.66
C ILE A 359 -27.75 24.89 -20.72
N VAL A 360 -27.07 23.92 -21.33
CA VAL A 360 -25.61 23.92 -21.45
C VAL A 360 -25.12 25.09 -22.30
N GLU A 361 -25.75 25.35 -23.44
CA GLU A 361 -25.43 26.49 -24.31
C GLU A 361 -25.62 27.82 -23.60
N ARG A 362 -26.65 27.95 -22.75
CA ARG A 362 -26.86 29.13 -21.92
C ARG A 362 -25.72 29.31 -20.91
N LEU A 363 -25.31 28.24 -20.21
CA LEU A 363 -24.24 28.29 -19.22
C LEU A 363 -22.85 28.51 -19.84
N ALA A 364 -22.62 28.00 -21.05
CA ALA A 364 -21.38 28.19 -21.81
C ALA A 364 -21.11 29.65 -22.18
N LYS A 365 -22.13 30.53 -22.11
CA LYS A 365 -21.95 31.98 -22.31
C LYS A 365 -21.22 32.65 -21.14
N THR A 366 -21.22 32.04 -19.95
CA THR A 366 -20.63 32.61 -18.73
C THR A 366 -19.59 31.72 -18.07
N HIS A 367 -19.38 30.49 -18.55
CA HIS A 367 -18.44 29.51 -18.02
C HIS A 367 -17.68 28.81 -19.16
N PRO A 368 -16.46 28.31 -18.92
CA PRO A 368 -15.60 27.73 -19.96
C PRO A 368 -16.04 26.29 -20.32
N ILE A 369 -17.23 26.16 -20.90
CA ILE A 369 -17.81 24.87 -21.30
C ILE A 369 -17.59 24.63 -22.80
N THR A 370 -16.98 23.50 -23.12
CA THR A 370 -16.92 22.95 -24.47
C THR A 370 -18.04 21.93 -24.64
N LEU A 371 -19.07 22.28 -25.43
CA LEU A 371 -20.15 21.36 -25.78
C LEU A 371 -19.81 20.60 -27.09
N ILE A 372 -19.81 19.27 -27.03
CA ILE A 372 -19.55 18.39 -28.17
C ILE A 372 -20.79 17.57 -28.47
N HIS A 373 -21.23 17.56 -29.74
CA HIS A 373 -22.35 16.75 -30.20
C HIS A 373 -21.85 15.49 -30.90
N LYS A 374 -22.44 14.33 -30.57
CA LYS A 374 -22.26 13.09 -31.32
C LYS A 374 -23.58 12.32 -31.44
N PRO A 375 -23.72 11.39 -32.40
CA PRO A 375 -24.81 10.42 -32.42
C PRO A 375 -24.82 9.55 -31.15
N ASN A 376 -26.01 9.12 -30.73
CA ASN A 376 -26.15 8.30 -29.52
C ASN A 376 -25.36 7.00 -29.62
N GLY A 377 -24.39 6.83 -28.73
CA GLY A 377 -23.54 5.64 -28.59
C GLY A 377 -23.47 5.10 -27.15
N GLY A 378 -24.23 5.69 -26.21
CA GLY A 378 -24.20 5.37 -24.80
C GLY A 378 -23.14 6.13 -23.99
N GLN A 379 -23.32 6.13 -22.66
CA GLN A 379 -22.49 6.88 -21.70
C GLN A 379 -20.99 6.58 -21.84
N SER A 380 -20.61 5.31 -21.99
CA SER A 380 -19.23 4.86 -22.21
C SER A 380 -18.60 5.55 -23.44
N SER A 381 -19.36 5.62 -24.54
CA SER A 381 -18.91 6.26 -25.79
C SER A 381 -18.77 7.78 -25.62
N ALA A 382 -19.67 8.42 -24.85
CA ALA A 382 -19.60 9.85 -24.54
C ALA A 382 -18.39 10.19 -23.65
N ARG A 383 -18.18 9.43 -22.57
CA ARG A 383 -17.02 9.57 -21.67
C ARG A 383 -15.70 9.33 -22.40
N ASN A 384 -15.63 8.32 -23.27
CA ASN A 384 -14.47 8.05 -24.12
C ASN A 384 -14.14 9.22 -25.06
N LEU A 385 -15.15 9.84 -25.68
CA LEU A 385 -14.94 11.02 -26.52
C LEU A 385 -14.43 12.20 -25.70
N GLY A 386 -15.03 12.45 -24.52
CA GLY A 386 -14.57 13.48 -23.60
C GLY A 386 -13.11 13.29 -23.18
N ALA A 387 -12.73 12.09 -22.73
CA ALA A 387 -11.37 11.80 -22.26
C ALA A 387 -10.32 11.91 -23.37
N LYS A 388 -10.68 11.55 -24.62
CA LYS A 388 -9.80 11.76 -25.78
C LYS A 388 -9.59 13.24 -26.09
N ARG A 389 -10.60 14.07 -25.86
CA ARG A 389 -10.58 15.52 -26.13
C ARG A 389 -9.95 16.34 -25.01
N ALA A 390 -10.00 15.83 -23.77
CA ALA A 390 -9.38 16.44 -22.61
C ALA A 390 -7.91 16.74 -22.87
N GLN A 391 -7.49 17.95 -22.52
CA GLN A 391 -6.12 18.44 -22.74
C GLN A 391 -5.22 18.29 -21.52
N THR A 392 -5.78 17.90 -20.38
CA THR A 392 -5.09 17.83 -19.10
C THR A 392 -4.63 16.42 -18.74
N GLU A 393 -3.73 16.32 -17.76
CA GLU A 393 -3.15 15.07 -17.26
C GLU A 393 -4.19 14.20 -16.54
N LEU A 394 -5.11 14.83 -15.81
CA LEU A 394 -6.18 14.17 -15.08
C LEU A 394 -7.54 14.57 -15.65
N PHE A 395 -8.52 13.70 -15.53
CA PHE A 395 -9.92 14.05 -15.77
C PHE A 395 -10.83 13.44 -14.72
N ALA A 396 -11.90 14.15 -14.39
CA ALA A 396 -12.96 13.70 -13.51
C ALA A 396 -14.25 13.54 -14.31
N LEU A 397 -15.00 12.49 -14.02
CA LEU A 397 -16.29 12.22 -14.65
C LEU A 397 -17.39 12.69 -13.71
N LEU A 398 -18.44 13.30 -14.24
CA LEU A 398 -19.66 13.61 -13.49
C LEU A 398 -20.85 13.25 -14.35
N ASP A 399 -21.65 12.28 -13.92
CA ASP A 399 -22.90 11.97 -14.59
C ASP A 399 -23.90 13.12 -14.44
N GLN A 400 -24.73 13.33 -15.47
CA GLN A 400 -25.62 14.48 -15.58
C GLN A 400 -26.63 14.66 -14.44
N ASP A 401 -26.86 13.61 -13.66
CA ASP A 401 -27.81 13.49 -12.56
C ASP A 401 -27.15 13.46 -11.16
N ASP A 402 -25.83 13.40 -11.11
CA ASP A 402 -25.04 13.41 -9.87
C ASP A 402 -24.54 14.83 -9.50
N ILE A 403 -23.99 14.96 -8.29
CA ILE A 403 -23.51 16.24 -7.75
C ILE A 403 -22.16 16.05 -7.06
N TRP A 404 -21.21 16.94 -7.31
CA TRP A 404 -19.98 17.01 -6.51
C TRP A 404 -20.13 17.88 -5.26
N TYR A 405 -19.49 17.49 -4.16
CA TYR A 405 -19.25 18.42 -3.06
C TYR A 405 -18.20 19.46 -3.46
N PRO A 406 -18.20 20.68 -2.89
CA PRO A 406 -17.29 21.76 -3.30
C PRO A 406 -15.80 21.39 -3.28
N ASN A 407 -15.37 20.49 -2.39
CA ASN A 407 -13.98 20.07 -2.26
C ASN A 407 -13.64 18.77 -3.03
N HIS A 408 -14.49 18.31 -3.95
CA HIS A 408 -14.32 17.05 -4.65
C HIS A 408 -12.98 16.95 -5.40
N LEU A 409 -12.73 17.88 -6.32
CA LEU A 409 -11.50 17.88 -7.13
C LEU A 409 -10.26 18.18 -6.29
N GLU A 410 -10.38 19.11 -5.34
CA GLU A 410 -9.30 19.49 -4.41
C GLU A 410 -8.81 18.30 -3.59
N GLU A 411 -9.71 17.46 -3.09
CA GLU A 411 -9.33 16.28 -2.30
C GLU A 411 -8.81 15.15 -3.19
N LEU A 412 -9.48 14.88 -4.33
CA LEU A 412 -9.10 13.77 -5.21
C LEU A 412 -7.76 13.98 -5.93
N VAL A 413 -7.32 15.22 -6.15
CA VAL A 413 -6.02 15.49 -6.78
C VAL A 413 -4.85 15.22 -5.85
N LYS A 414 -5.05 15.33 -4.52
CA LYS A 414 -3.95 15.26 -3.53
C LYS A 414 -3.07 14.02 -3.69
N PRO A 415 -3.61 12.80 -3.87
CA PRO A 415 -2.77 11.62 -4.04
C PRO A 415 -1.93 11.63 -5.32
N PHE A 416 -2.34 12.35 -6.37
CA PHE A 416 -1.56 12.48 -7.61
C PHE A 416 -0.39 13.46 -7.50
N LEU A 417 -0.36 14.33 -6.48
CA LEU A 417 0.68 15.34 -6.30
C LEU A 417 2.02 14.72 -5.84
N THR A 418 1.99 13.50 -5.30
CA THR A 418 3.20 12.78 -4.87
C THR A 418 3.42 11.57 -5.77
N PRO A 419 4.54 11.48 -6.49
CA PRO A 419 4.85 10.30 -7.30
C PRO A 419 4.92 9.02 -6.45
N THR A 420 4.36 7.93 -6.97
CA THR A 420 4.38 6.60 -6.35
C THR A 420 4.91 5.54 -7.32
N ALA A 421 5.40 4.42 -6.79
CA ALA A 421 5.70 3.21 -7.56
C ALA A 421 4.95 2.02 -6.92
N PRO A 422 3.93 1.44 -7.58
CA PRO A 422 3.42 1.75 -8.92
C PRO A 422 2.72 3.12 -9.02
N ALA A 423 2.64 3.67 -10.25
CA ALA A 423 2.01 4.96 -10.51
C ALA A 423 0.49 4.89 -10.27
N ILE A 424 -0.10 5.93 -9.69
CA ILE A 424 -1.54 6.01 -9.47
C ILE A 424 -2.25 6.19 -10.81
N GLY A 425 -3.16 5.27 -11.13
CA GLY A 425 -4.03 5.37 -12.30
C GLY A 425 -5.34 6.09 -12.01
N TRP A 426 -5.87 5.96 -10.79
CA TRP A 426 -7.10 6.63 -10.37
C TRP A 426 -7.16 6.81 -8.85
N VAL A 427 -7.87 7.86 -8.45
CA VAL A 427 -8.25 8.14 -7.07
C VAL A 427 -9.76 8.20 -7.02
N TYR A 428 -10.37 7.65 -5.99
CA TYR A 428 -11.82 7.69 -5.83
C TYR A 428 -12.19 7.82 -4.37
N SER A 429 -13.39 8.32 -4.13
CA SER A 429 -13.88 8.59 -2.79
C SER A 429 -15.08 7.73 -2.41
N ASN A 430 -15.45 7.79 -1.14
CA ASN A 430 -16.80 7.45 -0.73
C ASN A 430 -17.80 8.47 -1.33
N LEU A 431 -19.09 8.19 -1.19
CA LEU A 431 -20.18 9.02 -1.71
C LEU A 431 -21.40 8.95 -0.82
N ASP A 432 -22.25 9.97 -0.91
CA ASP A 432 -23.58 9.96 -0.32
C ASP A 432 -24.61 9.54 -1.38
N GLU A 433 -25.70 8.90 -0.95
CA GLU A 433 -26.84 8.59 -1.82
C GLU A 433 -27.93 9.66 -1.64
N ILE A 434 -28.48 10.15 -2.75
CA ILE A 434 -29.62 11.07 -2.78
C ILE A 434 -30.77 10.54 -3.64
N ASP A 435 -32.00 10.93 -3.30
CA ASP A 435 -33.19 10.63 -4.07
C ASP A 435 -33.39 11.57 -5.28
N GLU A 436 -34.49 11.41 -6.03
CA GLU A 436 -34.80 12.22 -7.21
C GLU A 436 -34.94 13.73 -6.92
N PHE A 437 -35.23 14.12 -5.67
CA PHE A 437 -35.40 15.51 -5.25
C PHE A 437 -34.15 16.10 -4.60
N GLY A 438 -33.10 15.29 -4.43
CA GLY A 438 -31.82 15.69 -3.84
C GLY A 438 -31.77 15.55 -2.32
N TYR A 439 -32.76 14.89 -1.71
CA TYR A 439 -32.72 14.58 -0.30
C TYR A 439 -31.78 13.40 -0.04
N LEU A 440 -31.03 13.51 1.05
CA LEU A 440 -30.07 12.51 1.48
C LEU A 440 -30.76 11.22 1.92
N VAL A 441 -30.40 10.10 1.30
CA VAL A 441 -30.87 8.75 1.62
C VAL A 441 -29.87 8.01 2.49
N ALA A 442 -28.59 8.06 2.14
CA ALA A 442 -27.51 7.40 2.88
C ALA A 442 -26.24 8.26 2.90
N ARG A 443 -25.52 8.25 4.03
CA ARG A 443 -24.17 8.81 4.13
C ARG A 443 -23.13 7.73 3.98
N SER A 444 -22.02 8.07 3.33
CA SER A 444 -20.87 7.16 3.20
C SER A 444 -21.31 5.78 2.68
N TYR A 445 -22.06 5.79 1.58
CA TYR A 445 -22.77 4.66 1.00
C TYR A 445 -21.89 3.40 0.88
N LEU A 446 -20.62 3.54 0.50
CA LEU A 446 -19.70 2.39 0.36
C LEU A 446 -19.46 1.66 1.70
N GLY A 447 -19.49 2.38 2.82
CA GLY A 447 -19.40 1.80 4.16
C GLY A 447 -20.63 0.97 4.55
N SER A 448 -21.76 1.17 3.88
CA SER A 448 -23.02 0.47 4.15
C SER A 448 -23.15 -0.88 3.42
N ILE A 449 -22.42 -1.07 2.32
CA ILE A 449 -22.57 -2.22 1.41
C ILE A 449 -21.58 -3.37 1.69
N GLY A 450 -20.71 -3.23 2.69
CA GLY A 450 -19.80 -4.30 3.15
C GLY A 450 -18.71 -4.68 2.16
N VAL A 451 -18.32 -3.75 1.28
CA VAL A 451 -17.28 -3.93 0.26
C VAL A 451 -15.99 -3.26 0.73
N ALA A 452 -14.87 -3.99 0.66
CA ALA A 452 -13.58 -3.47 1.10
C ALA A 452 -12.94 -2.55 0.04
N HIS A 453 -12.43 -1.41 0.50
CA HIS A 453 -11.67 -0.44 -0.29
C HIS A 453 -10.42 0.00 0.49
N PRO A 454 -9.30 0.35 -0.18
CA PRO A 454 -9.09 0.25 -1.64
C PRO A 454 -9.02 -1.19 -2.13
N LYS A 455 -9.31 -1.41 -3.42
CA LYS A 455 -9.12 -2.71 -4.07
C LYS A 455 -7.62 -2.95 -4.28
N ARG A 456 -7.03 -3.87 -3.50
CA ARG A 456 -5.59 -4.18 -3.52
C ARG A 456 -5.27 -5.58 -4.06
N HIS A 457 -6.24 -6.47 -4.14
CA HIS A 457 -6.04 -7.83 -4.64
C HIS A 457 -7.02 -8.17 -5.76
N ILE A 458 -6.50 -8.90 -6.76
CA ILE A 458 -7.28 -9.31 -7.93
C ILE A 458 -8.49 -10.18 -7.55
N PHE A 459 -8.39 -10.95 -6.47
CA PHE A 459 -9.51 -11.74 -5.95
C PHE A 459 -10.68 -10.87 -5.52
N ASP A 460 -10.42 -9.72 -4.90
CA ASP A 460 -11.46 -8.78 -4.46
C ASP A 460 -12.11 -8.07 -5.64
N CYS A 461 -11.34 -7.78 -6.69
CA CYS A 461 -11.85 -7.19 -7.94
C CYS A 461 -12.73 -8.19 -8.72
N ILE A 462 -12.44 -9.49 -8.65
CA ILE A 462 -13.18 -10.53 -9.39
C ILE A 462 -14.42 -10.97 -8.61
N ARG A 463 -14.30 -11.18 -7.29
CA ARG A 463 -15.35 -11.81 -6.46
C ARG A 463 -16.49 -10.85 -6.10
N GLN A 464 -16.24 -9.55 -6.13
CA GLN A 464 -17.20 -8.51 -5.74
C GLN A 464 -17.24 -7.41 -6.78
N ASP A 465 -18.36 -6.68 -6.81
CA ASP A 465 -18.46 -5.43 -7.56
C ASP A 465 -17.40 -4.44 -7.04
N MET A 466 -16.78 -3.71 -7.97
CA MET A 466 -15.70 -2.82 -7.62
C MET A 466 -16.21 -1.58 -6.91
N PHE A 467 -17.43 -1.13 -7.20
CA PHE A 467 -18.08 0.05 -6.61
C PHE A 467 -17.18 1.30 -6.67
N ILE A 468 -16.53 1.51 -7.81
CA ILE A 468 -15.76 2.72 -8.10
C ILE A 468 -16.60 3.53 -9.09
N LEU A 469 -17.51 4.34 -8.56
CA LEU A 469 -18.45 5.08 -9.40
C LEU A 469 -17.71 6.18 -10.18
N PRO A 470 -17.99 6.34 -11.49
CA PRO A 470 -17.38 7.38 -12.32
C PRO A 470 -17.47 8.78 -11.71
N SER A 471 -18.64 9.18 -11.19
CA SER A 471 -18.89 10.47 -10.52
C SER A 471 -18.10 10.68 -9.22
N ALA A 472 -17.46 9.64 -8.69
CA ALA A 472 -16.66 9.67 -7.47
C ALA A 472 -15.14 9.57 -7.75
N ALA A 473 -14.71 9.59 -9.02
CA ALA A 473 -13.34 9.25 -9.41
C ALA A 473 -12.64 10.36 -10.20
N LEU A 474 -11.35 10.53 -9.91
CA LEU A 474 -10.38 11.30 -10.67
C LEU A 474 -9.37 10.34 -11.31
N ILE A 475 -9.20 10.42 -12.62
CA ILE A 475 -8.53 9.39 -13.42
C ILE A 475 -7.33 10.01 -14.14
N ASN A 476 -6.19 9.32 -14.11
CA ASN A 476 -5.04 9.65 -14.93
C ASN A 476 -5.34 9.33 -16.39
N ARG A 477 -5.20 10.35 -17.25
CA ARG A 477 -5.57 10.25 -18.67
C ARG A 477 -4.71 9.25 -19.43
N GLU A 478 -3.41 9.21 -19.16
CA GLU A 478 -2.51 8.23 -19.79
C GLU A 478 -2.88 6.80 -19.39
N ALA A 479 -3.12 6.57 -18.10
CA ALA A 479 -3.53 5.27 -17.59
C ALA A 479 -4.85 4.79 -18.24
N PHE A 480 -5.84 5.68 -18.35
CA PHE A 480 -7.11 5.40 -19.02
C PHE A 480 -6.94 5.05 -20.51
N LEU A 481 -6.14 5.85 -21.24
CA LEU A 481 -5.90 5.63 -22.66
C LEU A 481 -5.08 4.37 -22.91
N SER A 482 -4.13 4.02 -22.03
CA SER A 482 -3.28 2.85 -22.18
C SER A 482 -4.06 1.53 -22.17
N VAL A 483 -5.24 1.50 -21.54
CA VAL A 483 -6.14 0.33 -21.52
C VAL A 483 -7.27 0.41 -22.54
N GLY A 484 -7.31 1.45 -23.38
CA GLY A 484 -8.34 1.64 -24.42
C GLY A 484 -9.62 2.35 -23.97
N GLY A 485 -9.67 2.89 -22.76
CA GLY A 485 -10.84 3.57 -22.20
C GLY A 485 -11.99 2.63 -21.81
N PHE A 486 -13.21 3.15 -21.73
CA PHE A 486 -14.43 2.35 -21.49
C PHE A 486 -14.75 1.43 -22.67
N ASP A 487 -15.45 0.33 -22.42
CA ASP A 487 -16.03 -0.52 -23.47
C ASP A 487 -17.43 -0.02 -23.82
N ASP A 488 -17.60 0.56 -25.01
CA ASP A 488 -18.86 1.16 -25.48
C ASP A 488 -20.04 0.17 -25.55
N ARG A 489 -19.78 -1.14 -25.46
CA ARG A 489 -20.84 -2.17 -25.38
C ARG A 489 -21.47 -2.26 -23.99
N LEU A 490 -20.84 -1.67 -22.97
CA LEU A 490 -21.28 -1.68 -21.58
C LEU A 490 -22.01 -0.38 -21.23
N CYS A 491 -23.12 -0.52 -20.50
CA CYS A 491 -23.96 0.56 -19.97
C CYS A 491 -24.28 0.34 -18.47
N GLY A 492 -23.39 -0.42 -17.84
CA GLY A 492 -23.37 -0.88 -16.46
C GLY A 492 -22.21 -1.88 -16.35
N TYR A 493 -21.46 -1.89 -15.25
CA TYR A 493 -20.17 -2.61 -15.15
C TYR A 493 -19.08 -2.11 -16.11
N GLU A 494 -19.27 -0.99 -16.82
CA GLU A 494 -18.20 -0.37 -17.62
C GLU A 494 -17.07 0.16 -16.75
N ASP A 495 -17.40 0.61 -15.55
CA ASP A 495 -16.52 1.06 -14.48
C ASP A 495 -15.72 -0.11 -13.90
N ASP A 496 -16.40 -1.18 -13.51
CA ASP A 496 -15.82 -2.45 -13.08
C ASP A 496 -14.81 -2.98 -14.11
N ASP A 497 -15.21 -3.00 -15.39
CA ASP A 497 -14.34 -3.41 -16.50
C ASP A 497 -13.12 -2.50 -16.69
N LEU A 498 -13.31 -1.19 -16.63
CA LEU A 498 -12.23 -0.20 -16.80
C LEU A 498 -11.19 -0.34 -15.68
N PHE A 499 -11.62 -0.23 -14.43
CA PHE A 499 -10.69 -0.21 -13.30
C PHE A 499 -10.02 -1.57 -13.09
N MET A 500 -10.69 -2.68 -13.43
CA MET A 500 -10.05 -3.99 -13.51
C MET A 500 -8.90 -4.02 -14.53
N ARG A 501 -9.12 -3.49 -15.74
CA ARG A 501 -8.08 -3.42 -16.77
C ARG A 501 -6.92 -2.51 -16.34
N MET A 502 -7.20 -1.36 -15.75
CA MET A 502 -6.18 -0.45 -15.21
C MET A 502 -5.35 -1.12 -14.10
N PHE A 503 -6.01 -1.79 -13.15
CA PHE A 503 -5.33 -2.56 -12.10
C PHE A 503 -4.40 -3.62 -12.69
N ARG A 504 -4.86 -4.38 -13.69
CA ARG A 504 -4.04 -5.42 -14.35
C ARG A 504 -2.88 -4.87 -15.16
N SER A 505 -2.99 -3.65 -15.65
CA SER A 505 -1.91 -2.95 -16.36
C SER A 505 -0.84 -2.40 -15.41
N GLY A 506 -0.98 -2.61 -14.09
CA GLY A 506 0.05 -2.28 -13.10
C GLY A 506 -0.10 -0.90 -12.47
N TYR A 507 -1.23 -0.21 -12.68
CA TYR A 507 -1.52 1.05 -12.00
C TYR A 507 -2.06 0.83 -10.59
N ASP A 508 -1.67 1.71 -9.66
CA ASP A 508 -2.22 1.73 -8.32
C ASP A 508 -3.49 2.60 -8.21
N ASN A 509 -4.18 2.48 -7.08
CA ASN A 509 -5.32 3.31 -6.73
C ASN A 509 -5.28 3.78 -5.28
N VAL A 510 -5.89 4.94 -5.05
CA VAL A 510 -6.11 5.48 -3.71
C VAL A 510 -7.61 5.65 -3.47
N TYR A 511 -8.07 5.15 -2.33
CA TYR A 511 -9.43 5.33 -1.85
C TYR A 511 -9.42 6.39 -0.74
N LEU A 512 -10.29 7.39 -0.85
CA LEU A 512 -10.54 8.37 0.20
C LEU A 512 -11.85 8.04 0.90
N ASP A 513 -11.80 7.68 2.18
CA ASP A 513 -13.00 7.42 2.98
C ASP A 513 -13.69 8.70 3.44
N LYS A 514 -14.07 9.53 2.46
CA LYS A 514 -14.79 10.79 2.59
C LYS A 514 -15.85 10.83 1.50
N ALA A 515 -17.08 11.21 1.83
CA ALA A 515 -18.09 11.45 0.81
C ALA A 515 -17.76 12.75 0.07
N LEU A 516 -17.34 12.65 -1.20
CA LEU A 516 -17.00 13.81 -2.05
C LEU A 516 -17.96 14.01 -3.22
N SER A 517 -18.90 13.10 -3.42
CA SER A 517 -19.99 13.24 -4.38
C SER A 517 -21.29 12.72 -3.80
N LYS A 518 -22.39 13.07 -4.47
CA LYS A 518 -23.74 12.58 -4.20
C LYS A 518 -24.23 11.83 -5.44
N TRP A 519 -24.53 10.56 -5.25
CA TRP A 519 -25.04 9.68 -6.28
C TRP A 519 -26.56 9.66 -6.23
N ARG A 520 -27.20 10.01 -7.34
CA ARG A 520 -28.66 10.11 -7.43
C ARG A 520 -29.26 8.81 -7.91
N ILE A 521 -30.25 8.30 -7.17
CA ILE A 521 -31.01 7.11 -7.55
C ILE A 521 -32.49 7.47 -7.64
N TYR A 522 -33.10 7.12 -8.78
CA TYR A 522 -34.52 7.32 -9.03
C TYR A 522 -35.06 6.25 -10.00
N PRO A 523 -36.40 6.09 -10.15
CA PRO A 523 -36.97 5.01 -10.97
C PRO A 523 -36.54 4.99 -12.45
N GLY A 524 -36.09 6.12 -12.99
CA GLY A 524 -35.58 6.25 -14.36
C GLY A 524 -34.09 5.96 -14.51
N SER A 525 -33.34 5.71 -13.43
CA SER A 525 -31.90 5.45 -13.48
C SER A 525 -31.60 4.17 -14.26
N THR A 526 -30.52 4.20 -15.06
CA THR A 526 -30.07 3.06 -15.89
C THR A 526 -29.88 1.76 -15.09
N SER A 527 -29.56 1.87 -13.79
CA SER A 527 -29.40 0.79 -12.82
C SER A 527 -30.58 -0.19 -12.75
N TYR A 528 -31.79 0.24 -13.10
CA TYR A 528 -33.00 -0.59 -13.08
C TYR A 528 -33.46 -1.07 -14.46
N SER A 529 -32.69 -0.80 -15.51
CA SER A 529 -33.08 -1.16 -16.88
C SER A 529 -32.64 -2.57 -17.29
N PHE A 530 -33.36 -3.20 -18.23
CA PHE A 530 -32.95 -4.47 -18.85
C PHE A 530 -31.56 -4.40 -19.52
N ARG A 531 -31.12 -3.20 -19.92
CA ARG A 531 -29.78 -2.98 -20.48
C ARG A 531 -28.68 -3.39 -19.51
N MET A 532 -28.90 -3.24 -18.20
CA MET A 532 -28.00 -3.66 -17.14
C MET A 532 -27.74 -5.18 -17.17
N ALA A 533 -28.78 -5.99 -17.38
CA ALA A 533 -28.65 -7.45 -17.47
C ALA A 533 -27.77 -7.87 -18.66
N ARG A 534 -27.98 -7.25 -19.83
CA ARG A 534 -27.14 -7.47 -21.02
C ARG A 534 -25.69 -7.07 -20.75
N SER A 535 -25.48 -5.91 -20.14
CA SER A 535 -24.15 -5.40 -19.79
C SER A 535 -23.41 -6.34 -18.84
N ARG A 536 -24.11 -6.83 -17.80
CA ARG A 536 -23.61 -7.83 -16.85
C ARG A 536 -23.15 -9.11 -17.54
N GLY A 537 -23.91 -9.63 -18.51
CA GLY A 537 -23.51 -10.82 -19.27
C GLY A 537 -22.31 -10.59 -20.20
N ILE A 538 -22.13 -9.38 -20.74
CA ILE A 538 -20.92 -9.01 -21.49
C ILE A 538 -19.72 -8.99 -20.53
N TYR A 539 -19.81 -8.29 -19.40
CA TYR A 539 -18.73 -8.21 -18.42
C TYR A 539 -18.37 -9.59 -17.82
N THR A 540 -19.37 -10.41 -17.52
CA THR A 540 -19.20 -11.80 -17.06
C THR A 540 -18.33 -12.60 -18.04
N ARG A 541 -18.65 -12.54 -19.35
CA ARG A 541 -17.85 -13.21 -20.39
C ARG A 541 -16.42 -12.66 -20.46
N LYS A 542 -16.24 -11.34 -20.40
CA LYS A 542 -14.91 -10.73 -20.35
C LYS A 542 -14.09 -11.25 -19.16
N LEU A 543 -14.67 -11.34 -17.97
CA LEU A 543 -13.98 -11.90 -16.80
C LEU A 543 -13.61 -13.37 -16.99
N LEU A 544 -14.50 -14.19 -17.53
CA LEU A 544 -14.24 -15.61 -17.80
C LEU A 544 -13.12 -15.81 -18.82
N GLU A 545 -13.06 -14.96 -19.86
CA GLU A 545 -11.98 -14.96 -20.85
C GLU A 545 -10.65 -14.48 -20.24
N MET A 546 -10.70 -13.48 -19.38
CA MET A 546 -9.51 -12.86 -18.77
C MET A 546 -8.94 -13.68 -17.61
N PHE A 547 -9.77 -14.51 -16.97
CA PHE A 547 -9.44 -15.35 -15.82
C PHE A 547 -10.06 -16.76 -15.97
N PRO A 548 -9.59 -17.56 -16.94
CA PRO A 548 -10.01 -18.95 -17.05
C PRO A 548 -9.51 -19.77 -15.85
N ASP A 549 -10.14 -20.91 -15.61
CA ASP A 549 -9.63 -21.89 -14.65
C ASP A 549 -8.29 -22.48 -15.15
N ASP A 550 -7.27 -22.43 -14.31
CA ASP A 550 -5.96 -23.07 -14.52
C ASP A 550 -5.85 -24.27 -13.58
N VAL A 551 -6.19 -25.44 -14.13
CA VAL A 551 -6.17 -26.73 -13.42
C VAL A 551 -4.75 -27.09 -12.97
N ASN A 552 -3.73 -26.75 -13.75
CA ASN A 552 -2.35 -27.11 -13.45
C ASN A 552 -1.81 -26.33 -12.24
N ARG A 553 -2.28 -25.10 -12.06
CA ARG A 553 -1.91 -24.26 -10.91
C ARG A 553 -2.94 -24.29 -9.77
N SER A 554 -3.96 -25.14 -9.87
CA SER A 554 -5.07 -25.22 -8.91
C SER A 554 -5.74 -23.86 -8.66
N ARG A 555 -5.89 -23.04 -9.72
CA ARG A 555 -6.55 -21.72 -9.67
C ARG A 555 -7.86 -21.79 -10.44
N TYR A 556 -8.98 -21.70 -9.75
CA TYR A 556 -10.30 -21.86 -10.36
C TYR A 556 -11.13 -20.57 -10.27
N TYR A 557 -10.70 -19.52 -10.97
CA TYR A 557 -11.36 -18.20 -10.93
C TYR A 557 -12.81 -18.26 -11.43
N ALA A 558 -13.06 -18.99 -12.53
CA ALA A 558 -14.38 -19.10 -13.13
C ALA A 558 -15.33 -19.86 -12.19
N ARG A 559 -14.88 -21.00 -11.67
CA ARG A 559 -15.67 -21.85 -10.75
C ARG A 559 -15.90 -21.20 -9.38
N ASP A 560 -14.85 -20.64 -8.76
CA ASP A 560 -14.90 -20.29 -7.33
C ASP A 560 -15.25 -18.82 -7.08
N LEU A 561 -15.07 -17.94 -8.06
CA LEU A 561 -15.23 -16.49 -7.89
C LEU A 561 -16.24 -15.88 -8.87
N ILE A 562 -16.06 -16.08 -10.18
CA ILE A 562 -16.83 -15.36 -11.21
C ILE A 562 -18.25 -15.91 -11.30
N ALA A 563 -18.43 -17.20 -11.57
CA ALA A 563 -19.77 -17.74 -11.75
C ALA A 563 -20.64 -17.58 -10.48
N PRO A 564 -20.15 -17.86 -9.26
CA PRO A 564 -20.92 -17.63 -8.04
C PRO A 564 -21.32 -16.16 -7.82
N ARG A 565 -20.49 -15.19 -8.24
CA ARG A 565 -20.79 -13.75 -8.12
C ARG A 565 -22.05 -13.37 -8.91
N PHE A 566 -22.13 -13.81 -10.17
CA PHE A 566 -23.20 -13.38 -11.08
C PHE A 566 -24.45 -14.26 -11.03
N PHE A 567 -24.33 -15.53 -10.60
CA PHE A 567 -25.42 -16.49 -10.65
C PHE A 567 -26.67 -16.05 -9.87
N GLU A 568 -26.51 -15.51 -8.67
CA GLU A 568 -27.64 -15.07 -7.83
C GLU A 568 -28.44 -13.94 -8.48
N GLN A 569 -27.74 -13.03 -9.14
CA GLN A 569 -28.35 -11.91 -9.81
C GLN A 569 -29.05 -12.36 -11.09
N ALA A 570 -28.46 -13.27 -11.86
CA ALA A 570 -29.10 -13.86 -13.04
C ALA A 570 -30.41 -14.58 -12.68
N ILE A 571 -30.46 -15.29 -11.54
CA ILE A 571 -31.71 -15.88 -11.04
C ILE A 571 -32.75 -14.81 -10.70
N ARG A 572 -32.36 -13.72 -10.01
CA ARG A 572 -33.29 -12.62 -9.68
C ARG A 572 -33.86 -11.96 -10.93
N GLU A 573 -33.02 -11.69 -11.92
CA GLU A 573 -33.44 -11.11 -13.20
C GLU A 573 -34.41 -12.03 -13.94
N TYR A 574 -34.11 -13.32 -13.98
CA TYR A 574 -35.01 -14.34 -14.51
C TYR A 574 -36.37 -14.34 -13.79
N GLU A 575 -36.38 -14.30 -12.45
CA GLU A 575 -37.61 -14.25 -11.68
C GLU A 575 -38.43 -12.98 -11.93
N VAL A 576 -37.77 -11.84 -12.14
CA VAL A 576 -38.43 -10.58 -12.50
C VAL A 576 -39.01 -10.66 -13.90
N ALA A 577 -38.26 -11.15 -14.89
CA ALA A 577 -38.75 -11.34 -16.25
C ALA A 577 -39.99 -12.24 -16.30
N VAL A 578 -39.98 -13.35 -15.54
CA VAL A 578 -41.13 -14.26 -15.43
C VAL A 578 -42.36 -13.55 -14.85
N LYS A 579 -42.19 -12.70 -13.84
CA LYS A 579 -43.30 -11.94 -13.24
C LYS A 579 -43.88 -10.91 -14.19
N LEU A 580 -43.02 -10.21 -14.92
CA LEU A 580 -43.43 -9.21 -15.90
C LEU A 580 -44.05 -9.84 -17.15
N GLY A 581 -43.82 -11.13 -17.38
CA GLY A 581 -44.41 -11.88 -18.48
C GLY A 581 -43.79 -11.56 -19.85
N ASP A 582 -42.58 -11.02 -19.88
CA ASP A 582 -41.83 -10.72 -21.10
C ASP A 582 -41.11 -11.98 -21.61
N PRO A 583 -41.58 -12.62 -22.70
CA PRO A 583 -41.02 -13.89 -23.16
C PRO A 583 -39.56 -13.79 -23.62
N GLU A 584 -39.17 -12.66 -24.21
CA GLU A 584 -37.80 -12.47 -24.71
C GLU A 584 -36.82 -12.27 -23.55
N ALA A 585 -37.21 -11.46 -22.56
CA ALA A 585 -36.43 -11.28 -21.34
C ALA A 585 -36.31 -12.58 -20.54
N VAL A 586 -37.39 -13.38 -20.46
CA VAL A 586 -37.40 -14.69 -19.80
C VAL A 586 -36.40 -15.64 -20.45
N GLU A 587 -36.40 -15.74 -21.78
CA GLU A 587 -35.48 -16.61 -22.51
C GLU A 587 -34.03 -16.14 -22.37
N THR A 588 -33.79 -14.84 -22.49
CA THR A 588 -32.44 -14.26 -22.39
C THR A 588 -31.82 -14.49 -21.00
N THR A 589 -32.57 -14.19 -19.94
CA THR A 589 -32.10 -14.35 -18.56
C THR A 589 -31.97 -15.83 -18.17
N TRP A 590 -32.83 -16.71 -18.70
CA TRP A 590 -32.72 -18.15 -18.49
C TRP A 590 -31.44 -18.73 -19.12
N ASN A 591 -31.09 -18.28 -20.33
CA ASN A 591 -29.84 -18.68 -20.98
C ASN A 591 -28.61 -18.26 -20.17
N GLU A 592 -28.63 -17.10 -19.52
CA GLU A 592 -27.56 -16.65 -18.63
C GLU A 592 -27.44 -17.53 -17.37
N VAL A 593 -28.58 -17.93 -16.78
CA VAL A 593 -28.62 -18.88 -15.67
C VAL A 593 -28.02 -20.23 -16.07
N LEU A 594 -28.43 -20.78 -17.24
CA LEU A 594 -27.89 -22.03 -17.77
C LEU A 594 -26.38 -21.93 -18.03
N PHE A 595 -25.92 -20.80 -18.57
CA PHE A 595 -24.51 -20.55 -18.87
C PHE A 595 -23.66 -20.58 -17.58
N LEU A 596 -24.05 -19.79 -16.58
CA LEU A 596 -23.33 -19.67 -15.31
C LEU A 596 -23.36 -20.98 -14.50
N ALA A 597 -24.46 -21.72 -14.54
CA ALA A 597 -24.60 -22.98 -13.83
C ALA A 597 -23.61 -24.07 -14.27
N ARG A 598 -22.98 -23.93 -15.44
CA ARG A 598 -21.98 -24.90 -15.96
C ARG A 598 -20.66 -24.87 -15.21
N TYR A 599 -20.37 -23.78 -14.51
CA TYR A 599 -19.05 -23.57 -13.91
C TYR A 599 -18.90 -24.22 -12.54
N ASP A 600 -19.96 -24.26 -11.72
CA ASP A 600 -19.88 -24.81 -10.36
C ASP A 600 -21.12 -25.61 -9.91
N ALA A 601 -20.90 -26.55 -8.98
CA ALA A 601 -21.92 -27.46 -8.49
C ALA A 601 -23.01 -26.77 -7.65
N LYS A 602 -22.70 -25.66 -6.97
CA LYS A 602 -23.67 -24.94 -6.13
C LYS A 602 -24.70 -24.24 -7.01
N SER A 603 -24.25 -23.52 -8.04
CA SER A 603 -25.08 -22.88 -9.04
C SER A 603 -25.92 -23.90 -9.81
N ALA A 604 -25.30 -25.00 -10.28
CA ALA A 604 -26.02 -26.12 -10.90
C ALA A 604 -27.16 -26.67 -10.02
N SER A 605 -26.90 -26.88 -8.72
CA SER A 605 -27.91 -27.38 -7.78
C SER A 605 -29.06 -26.37 -7.58
N ARG A 606 -28.73 -25.08 -7.51
CA ARG A 606 -29.70 -24.00 -7.29
C ARG A 606 -30.57 -23.71 -8.51
N MET A 607 -30.07 -23.92 -9.72
CA MET A 607 -30.83 -23.76 -10.96
C MET A 607 -31.99 -24.78 -11.08
N LEU A 608 -31.79 -26.03 -10.63
CA LEU A 608 -32.72 -27.14 -10.89
C LEU A 608 -34.22 -26.87 -10.58
N PRO A 609 -34.60 -26.23 -9.46
CA PRO A 609 -36.00 -25.88 -9.20
C PRO A 609 -36.58 -24.87 -10.20
N HIS A 610 -35.77 -23.94 -10.69
CA HIS A 610 -36.18 -22.92 -11.66
C HIS A 610 -36.38 -23.54 -13.05
N ALA A 611 -35.58 -24.54 -13.43
CA ALA A 611 -35.76 -25.27 -14.70
C ALA A 611 -37.14 -25.91 -14.80
N LEU A 612 -37.61 -26.55 -13.71
CA LEU A 612 -38.95 -27.12 -13.67
C LEU A 612 -40.06 -26.07 -13.80
N GLY A 613 -39.83 -24.85 -13.30
CA GLY A 613 -40.73 -23.71 -13.48
C GLY A 613 -40.71 -23.19 -14.91
N HIS A 614 -39.52 -23.00 -15.48
CA HIS A 614 -39.31 -22.49 -16.83
C HIS A 614 -40.00 -23.36 -17.89
N TYR A 615 -39.74 -24.68 -17.89
CA TYR A 615 -40.33 -25.60 -18.87
C TYR A 615 -41.72 -26.12 -18.46
N ARG A 616 -42.36 -25.57 -17.41
CA ARG A 616 -43.66 -26.04 -16.91
C ARG A 616 -44.73 -26.08 -18.00
N ALA A 617 -44.83 -25.03 -18.81
CA ALA A 617 -45.82 -24.95 -19.88
C ALA A 617 -45.62 -26.05 -20.93
N ALA A 618 -44.37 -26.28 -21.36
CA ALA A 618 -44.01 -27.34 -22.30
C ALA A 618 -44.33 -28.74 -21.72
N LEU A 619 -43.99 -28.97 -20.44
CA LEU A 619 -44.27 -30.22 -19.72
C LEU A 619 -45.77 -30.51 -19.62
N LEU A 620 -46.59 -29.51 -19.29
CA LEU A 620 -48.04 -29.66 -19.20
C LEU A 620 -48.67 -29.94 -20.58
N LYS A 621 -48.25 -29.16 -21.60
CA LYS A 621 -48.73 -29.28 -22.99
C LYS A 621 -48.21 -30.54 -23.69
N GLY A 622 -47.15 -31.17 -23.17
CA GLY A 622 -46.52 -32.34 -23.80
C GLY A 622 -45.73 -31.97 -25.06
N ASP A 623 -45.15 -30.77 -25.10
CA ASP A 623 -44.35 -30.27 -26.21
C ASP A 623 -43.02 -31.04 -26.28
N LYS A 624 -42.97 -32.07 -27.13
CA LYS A 624 -41.85 -33.02 -27.20
C LYS A 624 -40.53 -32.35 -27.55
N GLU A 625 -40.56 -31.32 -28.41
CA GLU A 625 -39.37 -30.63 -28.88
C GLU A 625 -38.76 -29.81 -27.74
N LYS A 626 -39.58 -28.98 -27.08
CA LYS A 626 -39.11 -28.18 -25.93
C LYS A 626 -38.70 -29.04 -24.74
N ILE A 627 -39.35 -30.18 -24.51
CA ILE A 627 -38.96 -31.12 -23.45
C ILE A 627 -37.61 -31.77 -23.77
N SER A 628 -37.36 -32.13 -25.02
CA SER A 628 -36.06 -32.67 -25.47
C SER A 628 -34.94 -31.64 -25.28
N MET A 629 -35.19 -30.39 -25.68
CA MET A 629 -34.27 -29.27 -25.46
C MET A 629 -33.96 -29.08 -23.96
N ALA A 630 -35.00 -29.01 -23.13
CA ALA A 630 -34.87 -28.91 -21.68
C ALA A 630 -34.05 -30.06 -21.07
N TRP A 631 -34.26 -31.29 -21.55
CA TRP A 631 -33.49 -32.45 -21.10
C TRP A 631 -32.00 -32.27 -21.40
N ASN A 632 -31.65 -31.85 -22.62
CA ASN A 632 -30.26 -31.67 -23.03
C ASN A 632 -29.56 -30.59 -22.22
N GLU A 633 -30.21 -29.43 -22.07
CA GLU A 633 -29.66 -28.28 -21.34
C GLU A 633 -29.45 -28.58 -19.86
N VAL A 634 -30.47 -29.16 -19.21
CA VAL A 634 -30.41 -29.48 -17.77
C VAL A 634 -29.46 -30.63 -17.50
N SER A 635 -29.40 -31.64 -18.37
CA SER A 635 -28.49 -32.79 -18.19
C SER A 635 -27.03 -32.36 -18.30
N ALA A 636 -26.69 -31.51 -19.28
CA ALA A 636 -25.33 -31.00 -19.45
C ALA A 636 -24.82 -30.24 -18.21
N VAL A 637 -25.69 -29.45 -17.57
CA VAL A 637 -25.36 -28.77 -16.31
C VAL A 637 -25.29 -29.74 -15.13
N ALA A 638 -26.18 -30.74 -15.10
CA ALA A 638 -26.28 -31.70 -13.99
C ALA A 638 -25.08 -32.65 -13.85
N GLU A 639 -24.26 -32.81 -14.90
CA GLU A 639 -23.01 -33.60 -14.84
C GLU A 639 -22.02 -33.08 -13.78
N ARG A 640 -22.13 -31.80 -13.40
CA ARG A 640 -21.32 -31.18 -12.33
C ARG A 640 -21.71 -31.62 -10.92
N LEU A 641 -22.86 -32.27 -10.75
CA LEU A 641 -23.37 -32.70 -9.46
C LEU A 641 -22.97 -34.16 -9.18
N PRO A 642 -22.76 -34.55 -7.89
CA PRO A 642 -22.43 -35.93 -7.54
C PRO A 642 -23.43 -36.94 -8.12
N ARG A 643 -22.90 -38.02 -8.71
CA ARG A 643 -23.71 -39.13 -9.24
C ARG A 643 -24.62 -39.65 -8.13
N GLY A 644 -25.93 -39.52 -8.32
CA GLY A 644 -26.94 -39.94 -7.35
C GLY A 644 -27.57 -38.83 -6.50
N SER A 645 -27.37 -37.55 -6.84
CA SER A 645 -28.14 -36.45 -6.24
C SER A 645 -29.65 -36.67 -6.37
N ARG A 646 -30.38 -36.67 -5.24
CA ARG A 646 -31.85 -36.85 -5.20
C ARG A 646 -32.57 -35.77 -6.01
N LYS A 647 -32.05 -34.54 -6.03
CA LYS A 647 -32.59 -33.43 -6.82
C LYS A 647 -32.42 -33.67 -8.32
N VAL A 648 -31.24 -34.11 -8.76
CA VAL A 648 -30.96 -34.42 -10.17
C VAL A 648 -31.87 -35.55 -10.67
N ARG A 649 -31.96 -36.65 -9.92
CA ARG A 649 -32.86 -37.77 -10.27
C ARG A 649 -34.32 -37.33 -10.38
N ALA A 650 -34.77 -36.44 -9.50
CA ALA A 650 -36.14 -35.93 -9.54
C ALA A 650 -36.39 -35.04 -10.77
N VAL A 651 -35.51 -34.06 -11.04
CA VAL A 651 -35.69 -33.13 -12.17
C VAL A 651 -35.56 -33.84 -13.50
N LEU A 652 -34.48 -34.60 -13.71
CA LEU A 652 -34.30 -35.38 -14.93
C LEU A 652 -35.43 -36.42 -15.08
N GLY A 653 -35.79 -37.15 -14.02
CA GLY A 653 -36.91 -38.09 -14.07
C GLY A 653 -38.23 -37.48 -14.58
N LEU A 654 -38.53 -36.23 -14.20
CA LEU A 654 -39.69 -35.49 -14.68
C LEU A 654 -39.57 -35.06 -16.16
N LEU A 655 -38.38 -34.68 -16.61
CA LEU A 655 -38.11 -34.36 -18.02
C LEU A 655 -38.14 -35.63 -18.91
N ARG A 656 -37.78 -36.81 -18.39
CA ARG A 656 -37.77 -38.09 -19.12
C ARG A 656 -39.16 -38.71 -19.32
N ASN A 657 -40.12 -38.41 -18.44
CA ASN A 657 -41.47 -38.99 -18.48
C ASN A 657 -42.56 -37.91 -18.31
N PRO A 658 -43.02 -37.28 -19.42
CA PRO A 658 -44.00 -36.19 -19.38
C PRO A 658 -45.33 -36.56 -18.72
N ALA A 659 -45.74 -37.84 -18.81
CA ALA A 659 -46.97 -38.35 -18.22
C ALA A 659 -46.94 -38.35 -16.67
N VAL A 660 -45.75 -38.55 -16.07
CA VAL A 660 -45.54 -38.44 -14.62
C VAL A 660 -45.54 -36.97 -14.18
N SER A 661 -45.11 -36.04 -15.04
CA SER A 661 -45.11 -34.60 -14.73
C SER A 661 -46.52 -34.06 -14.50
N ARG A 662 -47.51 -34.49 -15.30
CA ARG A 662 -48.93 -34.11 -15.13
C ARG A 662 -49.47 -34.52 -13.76
N SER A 663 -49.08 -35.69 -13.26
CA SER A 663 -49.50 -36.25 -11.97
C SER A 663 -48.74 -35.64 -10.77
N VAL A 664 -47.44 -35.36 -10.92
CA VAL A 664 -46.60 -34.78 -9.85
C VAL A 664 -46.85 -33.29 -9.65
N PHE A 665 -47.13 -32.52 -10.71
CA PHE A 665 -47.55 -31.13 -10.56
C PHE A 665 -49.01 -30.98 -10.08
N ALA A 666 -49.84 -31.99 -10.30
CA ALA A 666 -51.17 -32.10 -9.68
C ALA A 666 -51.11 -32.46 -8.18
N VAL A 667 -50.02 -33.08 -7.70
CA VAL A 667 -49.82 -33.46 -6.29
C VAL A 667 -48.68 -32.65 -5.65
N ARG A 668 -49.06 -31.49 -5.09
CA ARG A 668 -48.21 -30.59 -4.29
C ARG A 668 -47.37 -31.34 -3.23
N ARG A 669 -46.10 -31.69 -3.51
CA ARG A 669 -45.14 -32.02 -2.43
C ARG A 669 -43.63 -31.89 -2.72
N VAL A 670 -43.19 -31.65 -3.96
CA VAL A 670 -41.73 -31.59 -4.27
C VAL A 670 -41.18 -30.17 -4.50
N ALA A 671 -42.03 -29.18 -4.78
CA ALA A 671 -41.60 -27.80 -5.11
C ALA A 671 -42.07 -26.76 -4.09
N LYS A 672 -41.77 -26.95 -2.79
CA LYS A 672 -42.24 -26.07 -1.71
C LYS A 672 -41.31 -24.94 -1.21
N PRO A 673 -40.07 -24.76 -1.71
CA PRO A 673 -39.35 -23.49 -1.47
C PRO A 673 -39.52 -22.43 -2.59
N ALA A 674 -39.70 -22.83 -3.86
CA ALA A 674 -39.80 -21.89 -4.99
C ALA A 674 -41.23 -21.35 -5.26
N MET A 675 -42.28 -22.05 -4.80
CA MET A 675 -43.66 -21.67 -5.10
C MET A 675 -44.28 -20.60 -4.19
N ARG A 676 -43.59 -20.11 -3.13
CA ARG A 676 -44.16 -19.04 -2.29
C ARG A 676 -44.22 -17.68 -2.98
N TRP A 677 -43.41 -17.44 -4.02
CA TRP A 677 -43.40 -16.17 -4.76
C TRP A 677 -44.32 -16.13 -6.00
N ALA A 678 -44.74 -17.30 -6.51
CA ALA A 678 -45.60 -17.39 -7.69
C ALA A 678 -47.11 -17.38 -7.37
N PHE A 679 -47.50 -17.24 -6.10
CA PHE A 679 -48.88 -17.32 -5.63
C PHE A 679 -49.35 -16.14 -4.76
N SER A 680 -48.65 -15.00 -4.81
CA SER A 680 -49.21 -13.71 -4.39
C SER A 680 -49.40 -12.84 -5.62
N ALA A 681 -50.48 -13.13 -6.34
CA ALA A 681 -51.20 -12.16 -7.16
C ALA A 681 -52.27 -11.53 -6.27
#